data_AF-A0A285CE53-F1
#
_entry.id   AF-A0A285CE53-F1
#
_cell.length_a   1.000
_cell.length_b   1.000
_cell.length_c   1.000
_cell.angle_alpha   90.00
_cell.angle_beta   90.00
_cell.angle_gamma   90.00
#
_symmetry.space_group_name_H-M   'P 1'
#
loop_
_entity.id
_entity.type
_entity.pdbx_description
1 polymer ?
#
loop_
_entity_poly.entity_id
_entity_poly.type
_entity_poly.pdbx_seq_one_letter_code
_entity_poly.pdbx_strand_id
1 'polypeptide(L)'
;MPSTAGPRSHSPATELAPSRRGFLRTSLGVSAGVLAAPTFASWLGAADAKAATAPLAFVDDYKTNLPTNLTPETNAVVRALGGFAQIWKTGGAWNTGTPLRPEILRANMRYCARITGARTDAQAKEAFLYDRQHQSYAMIAGLGPLADLYKAGAKAVTSITSAPDGTPPAKIDDAVPADAPAGSALGAGSHDSALGKVAELVDTLRGNWASGNPSKYAYQYPRPWRMNEDSEVVDTGAKDALGYPVYDSEVVVAPQLLRQRNTSPTDDGGFPSGHTNAFHLAGLAYAYAVPERFQELVTRAFELSHTRIMAGMHSTVDVMGGRIMATALAAATLADPANADLKAAARAQALAYFQAKTGTTADTLFAYAHPESGDAYADRDANARLVAPKLTYVLTRHGRSEPLTVPKGAEVLLETRLPYLDADQRREVLRTTALPSGYVLLDGFEQWGRLNLFAAADGYGAFDTDVTVTLDASAGGFQAADSWRNDIDGCGGLTKLGTGTLTLTGHNRYTGGTVVKGGVLAAASAHALGHGAVRVSGGTLAVATAKSVQIHGGYAQECATLDVTLRSGRGPALEVTRRVVLGAGSVLSLHLDAEKPPAVGSVVRVLSAAGLRGRFDRVELNSETLRAVPVYTAEGLSVRLLKR
;
A
#
# COMPACT_ATOMS: atom_id res chain seq x y z
N MET A 1 41.26 -57.22 49.41
CA MET A 1 41.26 -56.85 50.84
C MET A 1 42.70 -56.61 51.26
N PRO A 2 42.99 -55.79 52.30
CA PRO A 2 42.20 -54.70 52.89
C PRO A 2 42.54 -53.34 52.18
N SER A 3 41.94 -52.15 52.38
CA SER A 3 41.58 -51.36 53.59
C SER A 3 42.82 -50.99 54.43
N THR A 4 43.08 -49.74 54.85
CA THR A 4 42.27 -48.71 55.56
C THR A 4 42.75 -47.27 55.21
N ALA A 5 42.18 -46.12 55.59
CA ALA A 5 40.86 -45.67 56.10
C ALA A 5 40.71 -44.13 55.84
N GLY A 6 39.54 -43.53 56.13
CA GLY A 6 39.25 -42.08 55.95
C GLY A 6 39.59 -41.18 57.17
N PRO A 7 38.95 -39.99 57.38
CA PRO A 7 37.64 -39.58 56.84
C PRO A 7 37.43 -38.10 56.39
N ARG A 8 36.53 -37.94 55.39
CA ARG A 8 35.44 -36.94 55.25
C ARG A 8 35.66 -35.45 55.57
N SER A 9 35.42 -34.60 54.56
CA SER A 9 34.21 -33.74 54.53
C SER A 9 33.88 -33.28 53.09
N HIS A 10 32.59 -33.22 52.74
CA HIS A 10 32.05 -32.61 51.51
C HIS A 10 30.57 -32.26 51.72
N SER A 11 30.12 -31.17 51.10
CA SER A 11 28.70 -30.78 51.03
C SER A 11 27.90 -31.69 50.09
N PRO A 12 26.58 -31.75 50.25
CA PRO A 12 25.75 -31.13 49.20
C PRO A 12 24.59 -30.29 49.75
N ALA A 13 24.01 -29.46 48.89
CA ALA A 13 22.70 -28.85 49.08
C ALA A 13 21.74 -29.41 48.02
N THR A 14 20.50 -29.69 48.40
CA THR A 14 19.48 -30.33 47.55
C THR A 14 18.36 -29.34 47.21
N GLU A 15 17.74 -29.52 46.04
CA GLU A 15 16.55 -28.79 45.61
C GLU A 15 15.35 -28.99 46.55
N LEU A 16 14.43 -28.01 46.57
CA LEU A 16 12.99 -28.24 46.74
C LEU A 16 12.19 -26.99 46.32
N ALA A 17 11.04 -27.17 45.67
CA ALA A 17 10.16 -26.09 45.19
C ALA A 17 8.79 -26.13 45.87
N PRO A 18 8.09 -24.98 46.05
CA PRO A 18 6.69 -24.91 46.47
C PRO A 18 5.72 -24.51 45.34
N SER A 19 4.42 -24.76 45.54
CA SER A 19 3.39 -24.80 44.49
C SER A 19 2.21 -23.83 44.71
N ARG A 20 1.28 -23.75 43.74
CA ARG A 20 0.08 -22.89 43.76
C ARG A 20 -1.09 -23.53 44.53
N ARG A 21 -1.70 -22.80 45.48
CA ARG A 21 -3.17 -22.51 45.61
C ARG A 21 -3.57 -22.04 47.02
N GLY A 22 -4.50 -21.08 47.10
CA GLY A 22 -5.20 -20.63 48.31
C GLY A 22 -6.13 -19.45 47.99
N PHE A 23 -7.33 -19.37 48.58
CA PHE A 23 -8.36 -18.36 48.28
C PHE A 23 -9.34 -18.21 49.47
N LEU A 24 -10.25 -17.19 49.44
CA LEU A 24 -11.28 -16.82 50.45
C LEU A 24 -10.77 -15.94 51.63
N ARG A 25 -11.53 -15.00 52.22
CA ARG A 25 -12.68 -14.12 51.78
C ARG A 25 -12.97 -13.06 52.89
N THR A 26 -13.97 -12.19 52.65
CA THR A 26 -14.71 -11.23 53.55
C THR A 26 -14.23 -9.76 53.61
N SER A 27 -15.06 -8.75 53.99
CA SER A 27 -16.40 -8.31 53.50
C SER A 27 -16.92 -7.05 54.26
N LEU A 28 -17.86 -6.29 53.66
CA LEU A 28 -18.62 -5.12 54.20
C LEU A 28 -17.83 -3.79 54.32
N GLY A 29 -18.40 -2.58 54.14
CA GLY A 29 -19.75 -2.13 53.70
C GLY A 29 -19.71 -0.67 53.17
N VAL A 30 -20.63 -0.23 52.29
CA VAL A 30 -21.84 0.56 52.65
C VAL A 30 -21.49 1.90 53.33
N SER A 31 -21.70 3.12 52.80
CA SER A 31 -22.32 3.67 51.56
C SER A 31 -21.75 5.10 51.30
N ALA A 32 -22.14 6.00 50.37
CA ALA A 32 -23.32 6.18 49.50
C ALA A 32 -22.93 6.77 48.10
N GLY A 33 -23.61 7.82 47.57
CA GLY A 33 -23.32 8.35 46.21
C GLY A 33 -23.86 9.75 45.83
N VAL A 34 -23.43 10.22 44.65
CA VAL A 34 -23.81 11.47 43.95
C VAL A 34 -23.90 11.19 42.44
N LEU A 35 -24.79 11.88 41.71
CA LEU A 35 -25.01 11.70 40.26
C LEU A 35 -23.93 12.41 39.41
N ALA A 36 -23.34 11.69 38.45
CA ALA A 36 -22.49 12.23 37.40
C ALA A 36 -22.58 11.37 36.11
N ALA A 37 -22.24 11.95 34.95
CA ALA A 37 -22.34 11.31 33.64
C ALA A 37 -21.26 10.20 33.42
N PRO A 38 -21.51 9.20 32.57
CA PRO A 38 -20.61 8.05 32.40
C PRO A 38 -19.33 8.42 31.63
N THR A 39 -18.24 8.62 32.37
CA THR A 39 -16.87 8.64 31.85
C THR A 39 -16.24 7.24 31.86
N PHE A 40 -15.25 7.01 30.99
CA PHE A 40 -14.55 5.72 30.87
C PHE A 40 -13.65 5.45 32.10
N ALA A 41 -14.18 4.82 33.15
CA ALA A 41 -13.41 4.49 34.37
C ALA A 41 -13.96 3.28 35.16
N SER A 42 -13.70 2.04 34.69
CA SER A 42 -13.98 0.83 35.50
C SER A 42 -13.09 -0.40 35.18
N TRP A 43 -11.81 -0.17 34.86
CA TRP A 43 -10.77 -1.20 34.76
C TRP A 43 -9.52 -0.77 35.55
N LEU A 44 -9.57 -0.88 36.88
CA LEU A 44 -8.43 -0.57 37.76
C LEU A 44 -8.32 -1.53 38.95
N GLY A 45 -7.08 -1.88 39.27
CA GLY A 45 -6.71 -2.88 40.28
C GLY A 45 -5.48 -3.67 39.84
N ALA A 46 -4.29 -3.08 39.76
CA ALA A 46 -3.90 -1.75 40.27
C ALA A 46 -3.03 -0.98 39.26
N ALA A 47 -2.98 0.34 39.40
CA ALA A 47 -2.02 1.20 38.74
C ALA A 47 -1.49 2.23 39.75
N ASP A 48 -0.19 2.19 40.03
CA ASP A 48 0.47 3.26 40.79
C ASP A 48 0.52 4.55 39.96
N ALA A 49 0.37 5.68 40.64
CA ALA A 49 0.13 6.97 40.01
C ALA A 49 1.39 7.57 39.36
N LYS A 50 1.75 7.10 38.16
CA LYS A 50 2.44 7.94 37.17
C LYS A 50 1.41 8.87 36.52
N ALA A 51 1.70 10.17 36.49
CA ALA A 51 0.90 11.11 35.73
C ALA A 51 0.85 10.67 34.26
N ALA A 52 -0.36 10.59 33.69
CA ALA A 52 -0.59 10.02 32.37
C ALA A 52 -0.05 10.94 31.26
N THR A 53 1.24 10.80 30.95
CA THR A 53 1.81 11.29 29.69
C THR A 53 1.02 10.70 28.54
N ALA A 54 0.63 11.53 27.57
CA ALA A 54 -0.02 11.05 26.35
C ALA A 54 0.84 9.95 25.69
N PRO A 55 0.23 8.89 25.15
CA PRO A 55 0.98 7.80 24.54
C PRO A 55 1.80 8.31 23.36
N LEU A 56 3.02 7.78 23.22
CA LEU A 56 3.91 8.11 22.12
C LEU A 56 3.30 7.68 20.78
N ALA A 57 3.67 8.39 19.70
CA ALA A 57 3.28 8.02 18.35
C ALA A 57 3.84 6.63 18.01
N PHE A 58 3.10 5.83 17.24
CA PHE A 58 3.43 4.44 16.96
C PHE A 58 4.89 4.24 16.51
N VAL A 59 5.40 5.10 15.62
CA VAL A 59 6.77 4.98 15.10
C VAL A 59 7.86 5.18 16.16
N ASP A 60 7.55 5.88 17.26
CA ASP A 60 8.47 6.07 18.39
C ASP A 60 8.38 4.91 19.41
N ASP A 61 7.32 4.09 19.34
CA ASP A 61 6.90 3.15 20.39
C ASP A 61 6.74 1.70 19.90
N TYR A 62 6.91 1.43 18.60
CA TYR A 62 6.55 0.13 17.98
C TYR A 62 7.28 -1.08 18.57
N LYS A 63 8.46 -0.88 19.16
CA LYS A 63 9.26 -1.90 19.85
C LYS A 63 8.61 -2.40 21.16
N THR A 64 7.51 -1.78 21.60
CA THR A 64 6.66 -2.30 22.69
C THR A 64 5.77 -3.49 22.29
N ASN A 65 5.78 -3.92 21.02
CA ASN A 65 5.02 -5.08 20.56
C ASN A 65 5.63 -6.43 21.01
N LEU A 66 5.61 -6.67 22.33
CA LEU A 66 6.15 -7.84 23.00
C LEU A 66 5.03 -8.76 23.54
N PRO A 67 5.24 -10.08 23.64
CA PRO A 67 4.25 -11.01 24.20
C PRO A 67 3.87 -10.74 25.67
N THR A 68 4.69 -9.99 26.40
CA THR A 68 4.41 -9.52 27.77
C THR A 68 3.44 -8.33 27.83
N ASN A 69 3.26 -7.63 26.71
CA ASN A 69 2.58 -6.33 26.65
C ASN A 69 1.27 -6.52 25.86
N LEU A 70 0.15 -6.60 26.59
CA LEU A 70 -1.14 -7.05 26.04
C LEU A 70 -2.26 -5.98 26.13
N THR A 71 -1.91 -4.72 26.38
CA THR A 71 -2.88 -3.62 26.52
C THR A 71 -2.50 -2.41 25.64
N PRO A 72 -3.43 -1.51 25.26
CA PRO A 72 -3.11 -0.31 24.48
C PRO A 72 -2.07 0.61 25.12
N GLU A 73 -2.02 0.64 26.46
CA GLU A 73 -1.09 1.45 27.25
C GLU A 73 0.32 0.87 27.28
N THR A 74 0.45 -0.44 27.01
CA THR A 74 1.72 -1.18 27.08
C THR A 74 2.25 -1.64 25.72
N ASN A 75 1.42 -1.67 24.67
CA ASN A 75 1.77 -2.18 23.34
C ASN A 75 1.19 -1.29 22.23
N ALA A 76 2.08 -0.68 21.43
CA ALA A 76 1.72 0.20 20.31
C ALA A 76 0.87 -0.48 19.22
N VAL A 77 1.03 -1.78 18.96
CA VAL A 77 0.23 -2.52 17.97
C VAL A 77 -1.17 -2.80 18.49
N VAL A 78 -1.31 -3.16 19.77
CA VAL A 78 -2.63 -3.26 20.42
C VAL A 78 -3.33 -1.89 20.41
N ARG A 79 -2.61 -0.80 20.63
CA ARG A 79 -3.14 0.57 20.54
C ARG A 79 -3.58 0.95 19.12
N ALA A 80 -2.76 0.67 18.11
CA ALA A 80 -3.09 0.94 16.70
C ALA A 80 -4.33 0.16 16.22
N LEU A 81 -4.52 -1.06 16.71
CA LEU A 81 -5.69 -1.91 16.44
C LEU A 81 -6.91 -1.60 17.34
N GLY A 82 -6.84 -0.58 18.19
CA GLY A 82 -7.86 -0.24 19.21
C GLY A 82 -9.29 -0.04 18.69
N GLY A 83 -9.48 0.25 17.40
CA GLY A 83 -10.81 0.25 16.76
C GLY A 83 -11.54 -1.10 16.87
N PHE A 84 -10.82 -2.21 17.00
CA PHE A 84 -11.40 -3.54 17.19
C PHE A 84 -12.15 -3.68 18.53
N ALA A 85 -11.71 -2.97 19.57
CA ALA A 85 -12.40 -2.91 20.87
C ALA A 85 -13.76 -2.20 20.81
N GLN A 86 -14.11 -1.57 19.67
CA GLN A 86 -15.44 -1.02 19.42
C GLN A 86 -16.38 -2.00 18.69
N ILE A 87 -15.88 -3.15 18.20
CA ILE A 87 -16.71 -4.19 17.57
C ILE A 87 -16.75 -5.50 18.37
N TRP A 88 -15.73 -5.78 19.19
CA TRP A 88 -15.59 -6.99 19.98
C TRP A 88 -15.11 -6.69 21.39
N LYS A 89 -15.68 -7.40 22.36
CA LYS A 89 -15.25 -7.40 23.76
C LYS A 89 -14.57 -8.74 24.07
N THR A 90 -13.31 -8.71 24.49
CA THR A 90 -12.57 -9.90 24.97
C THR A 90 -13.28 -10.52 26.17
N GLY A 91 -13.39 -11.85 26.18
CA GLY A 91 -13.99 -12.62 27.28
C GLY A 91 -13.00 -12.97 28.41
N GLY A 92 -13.47 -13.73 29.39
CA GLY A 92 -12.60 -14.33 30.42
C GLY A 92 -11.85 -15.59 29.95
N ALA A 93 -12.26 -16.13 28.81
CA ALA A 93 -11.64 -17.22 28.07
C ALA A 93 -11.88 -17.03 26.55
N TRP A 94 -11.08 -17.70 25.72
CA TRP A 94 -11.03 -17.55 24.26
C TRP A 94 -12.39 -17.66 23.53
N ASN A 95 -13.34 -18.40 24.09
CA ASN A 95 -14.68 -18.66 23.53
C ASN A 95 -15.81 -17.85 24.21
N THR A 96 -15.48 -16.83 25.01
CA THR A 96 -16.45 -16.09 25.85
C THR A 96 -16.47 -14.57 25.61
N GLY A 97 -15.91 -14.13 24.48
CA GLY A 97 -16.04 -12.73 24.05
C GLY A 97 -17.44 -12.40 23.56
N THR A 98 -17.70 -11.13 23.26
CA THR A 98 -19.05 -10.66 22.91
C THR A 98 -19.01 -9.66 21.74
N PRO A 99 -19.89 -9.78 20.73
CA PRO A 99 -20.04 -8.76 19.70
C PRO A 99 -20.59 -7.46 20.29
N LEU A 100 -19.91 -6.34 20.08
CA LEU A 100 -20.37 -4.99 20.42
C LEU A 100 -21.06 -4.30 19.22
N ARG A 101 -20.73 -4.73 18.00
CA ARG A 101 -21.37 -4.33 16.74
C ARG A 101 -21.77 -5.57 15.94
N PRO A 102 -22.84 -6.28 16.34
CA PRO A 102 -23.26 -7.52 15.70
C PRO A 102 -23.64 -7.32 14.23
N GLU A 103 -24.02 -6.12 13.81
CA GLU A 103 -24.27 -5.79 12.40
C GLU A 103 -23.02 -5.92 11.52
N ILE A 104 -21.85 -5.53 12.05
CA ILE A 104 -20.56 -5.65 11.35
C ILE A 104 -20.04 -7.09 11.43
N LEU A 105 -20.19 -7.74 12.58
CA LEU A 105 -19.67 -9.10 12.78
C LEU A 105 -20.50 -10.17 12.06
N ARG A 106 -21.84 -10.03 11.99
CA ARG A 106 -22.68 -10.86 11.09
C ARG A 106 -22.31 -10.65 9.62
N ALA A 107 -22.08 -9.41 9.19
CA ALA A 107 -21.64 -9.14 7.81
C ALA A 107 -20.27 -9.79 7.51
N ASN A 108 -19.33 -9.76 8.47
CA ASN A 108 -18.05 -10.45 8.41
C ASN A 108 -18.23 -11.98 8.27
N MET A 109 -19.05 -12.60 9.12
CA MET A 109 -19.27 -14.06 9.10
C MET A 109 -20.01 -14.51 7.84
N ARG A 110 -21.09 -13.82 7.43
CA ARG A 110 -21.77 -14.06 6.15
C ARG A 110 -20.85 -13.94 4.94
N TYR A 111 -19.90 -12.99 4.96
CA TYR A 111 -18.91 -12.85 3.91
C TYR A 111 -17.99 -14.08 3.85
N CYS A 112 -17.51 -14.57 5.00
CA CYS A 112 -16.70 -15.78 5.09
C CYS A 112 -17.46 -17.03 4.62
N ALA A 113 -18.68 -17.25 5.12
CA ALA A 113 -19.53 -18.38 4.75
C ALA A 113 -19.74 -18.43 3.23
N ARG A 114 -20.28 -17.34 2.65
CA ARG A 114 -20.49 -17.18 1.19
C ARG A 114 -19.23 -17.42 0.37
N ILE A 115 -18.09 -16.89 0.80
CA ILE A 115 -16.81 -17.05 0.09
C ILE A 115 -16.31 -18.51 0.17
N THR A 116 -16.36 -19.14 1.33
CA THR A 116 -15.89 -20.53 1.49
C THR A 116 -16.81 -21.58 0.85
N GLY A 117 -18.12 -21.34 0.83
CA GLY A 117 -19.11 -22.22 0.20
C GLY A 117 -19.17 -22.11 -1.33
N ALA A 118 -18.84 -20.95 -1.90
CA ALA A 118 -18.79 -20.73 -3.35
C ALA A 118 -17.39 -20.95 -3.98
N ARG A 119 -16.39 -21.32 -3.16
CA ARG A 119 -14.99 -21.52 -3.58
C ARG A 119 -14.83 -22.76 -4.46
N THR A 120 -14.11 -22.63 -5.56
CA THR A 120 -13.72 -23.76 -6.43
C THR A 120 -12.49 -24.51 -5.91
N ASP A 121 -12.29 -25.77 -6.32
CA ASP A 121 -11.09 -26.54 -5.97
C ASP A 121 -9.79 -25.88 -6.44
N ALA A 122 -9.82 -25.15 -7.55
CA ALA A 122 -8.68 -24.36 -8.02
C ALA A 122 -8.32 -23.24 -7.03
N GLN A 123 -9.32 -22.52 -6.52
CA GLN A 123 -9.13 -21.49 -5.48
C GLN A 123 -8.74 -22.10 -4.13
N ALA A 124 -9.17 -23.32 -3.82
CA ALA A 124 -8.73 -24.05 -2.62
C ALA A 124 -7.25 -24.44 -2.70
N LYS A 125 -6.80 -24.91 -3.87
CA LYS A 125 -5.39 -25.20 -4.18
C LYS A 125 -4.51 -23.95 -4.17
N GLU A 126 -4.98 -22.86 -4.78
CA GLU A 126 -4.30 -21.56 -4.73
C GLU A 126 -4.16 -21.04 -3.30
N ALA A 127 -5.24 -21.07 -2.52
CA ALA A 127 -5.22 -20.65 -1.12
C ALA A 127 -4.32 -21.54 -0.23
N PHE A 128 -4.11 -22.81 -0.60
CA PHE A 128 -3.08 -23.66 0.03
C PHE A 128 -1.66 -23.19 -0.31
N LEU A 129 -1.35 -22.93 -1.59
CA LEU A 129 -0.02 -22.51 -2.04
C LEU A 129 0.45 -21.29 -1.24
N TYR A 130 -0.36 -20.23 -1.19
CA TYR A 130 0.01 -19.00 -0.51
C TYR A 130 -0.15 -19.04 1.01
N ASP A 131 -0.82 -20.05 1.58
CA ASP A 131 -0.75 -20.30 3.02
C ASP A 131 0.58 -20.99 3.41
N ARG A 132 1.12 -21.83 2.52
CA ARG A 132 2.27 -22.70 2.83
C ARG A 132 3.61 -22.22 2.31
N GLN A 133 3.67 -21.51 1.18
CA GLN A 133 4.87 -20.75 0.80
C GLN A 133 5.21 -19.71 1.88
N HIS A 134 6.49 -19.51 2.16
CA HIS A 134 6.94 -18.41 3.01
C HIS A 134 6.49 -17.06 2.42
N GLN A 135 5.90 -16.19 3.23
CA GLN A 135 5.09 -15.07 2.72
C GLN A 135 5.91 -14.04 1.94
N SER A 136 7.20 -13.86 2.26
CA SER A 136 8.12 -13.05 1.45
C SER A 136 8.29 -13.63 0.04
N TYR A 137 8.46 -14.96 -0.08
CA TYR A 137 8.63 -15.61 -1.39
C TYR A 137 7.37 -15.46 -2.25
N ALA A 138 6.20 -15.69 -1.64
CA ALA A 138 4.91 -15.54 -2.32
C ALA A 138 4.69 -14.11 -2.86
N MET A 139 5.24 -13.07 -2.21
CA MET A 139 5.18 -11.68 -2.67
C MET A 139 6.08 -11.36 -3.88
N ILE A 140 7.18 -12.11 -4.11
CA ILE A 140 8.16 -11.83 -5.18
C ILE A 140 7.48 -11.71 -6.56
N ALA A 141 6.43 -12.50 -6.84
CA ALA A 141 5.72 -12.44 -8.12
C ALA A 141 5.00 -11.10 -8.39
N GLY A 142 4.83 -10.21 -7.40
CA GLY A 142 4.34 -8.84 -7.64
C GLY A 142 5.33 -7.97 -8.41
N LEU A 143 6.61 -8.35 -8.41
CA LEU A 143 7.66 -7.75 -9.26
C LEU A 143 7.46 -8.05 -10.76
N GLY A 144 6.50 -8.91 -11.13
CA GLY A 144 6.11 -9.19 -12.52
C GLY A 144 7.32 -9.64 -13.36
N PRO A 145 7.70 -8.91 -14.42
CA PRO A 145 8.89 -9.23 -15.24
C PRO A 145 10.20 -9.36 -14.46
N LEU A 146 10.32 -8.65 -13.34
CA LEU A 146 11.53 -8.67 -12.50
C LEU A 146 11.54 -9.83 -11.48
N ALA A 147 10.45 -10.62 -11.37
CA ALA A 147 10.29 -11.63 -10.33
C ALA A 147 11.30 -12.78 -10.41
N ASP A 148 11.55 -13.34 -11.60
CA ASP A 148 12.49 -14.46 -11.75
C ASP A 148 13.94 -13.99 -11.69
N LEU A 149 14.23 -12.77 -12.16
CA LEU A 149 15.50 -12.09 -11.90
C LEU A 149 15.74 -11.89 -10.40
N TYR A 150 14.69 -11.52 -9.64
CA TYR A 150 14.78 -11.43 -8.19
C TYR A 150 15.07 -12.79 -7.55
N LYS A 151 14.30 -13.85 -7.88
CA LYS A 151 14.52 -15.20 -7.32
C LYS A 151 15.95 -15.67 -7.53
N ALA A 152 16.49 -15.52 -8.75
CA ALA A 152 17.85 -15.90 -9.09
C ALA A 152 18.91 -15.01 -8.40
N GLY A 153 18.70 -13.69 -8.36
CA GLY A 153 19.63 -12.73 -7.73
C GLY A 153 19.69 -12.83 -6.22
N ALA A 154 18.54 -13.09 -5.59
CA ALA A 154 18.40 -13.26 -4.15
C ALA A 154 18.68 -14.71 -3.66
N LYS A 155 18.75 -15.68 -4.60
CA LYS A 155 18.69 -17.12 -4.31
C LYS A 155 17.46 -17.51 -3.44
N ALA A 156 16.33 -16.88 -3.72
CA ALA A 156 15.08 -17.12 -3.00
C ALA A 156 14.37 -18.37 -3.57
N VAL A 157 13.98 -19.31 -2.69
CA VAL A 157 13.37 -20.60 -3.07
C VAL A 157 12.20 -20.98 -2.16
N THR A 158 11.44 -21.99 -2.58
CA THR A 158 10.36 -22.66 -1.83
C THR A 158 10.26 -24.12 -2.26
N SER A 159 9.83 -25.02 -1.38
CA SER A 159 9.43 -26.39 -1.76
C SER A 159 7.97 -26.46 -2.24
N ILE A 160 7.17 -25.42 -1.95
CA ILE A 160 5.73 -25.40 -2.17
C ILE A 160 5.43 -24.87 -3.58
N THR A 161 5.61 -25.74 -4.58
CA THR A 161 5.37 -25.47 -6.01
C THR A 161 4.01 -25.97 -6.51
N SER A 162 3.35 -26.88 -5.78
CA SER A 162 2.04 -27.43 -6.10
C SER A 162 1.19 -27.65 -4.85
N ALA A 163 -0.11 -27.88 -5.04
CA ALA A 163 -1.08 -28.13 -3.97
C ALA A 163 -1.68 -29.54 -4.09
N PRO A 164 -1.91 -30.26 -2.97
CA PRO A 164 -2.43 -31.61 -3.00
C PRO A 164 -3.89 -31.68 -3.49
N ASP A 165 -4.28 -32.84 -4.00
CA ASP A 165 -5.68 -33.21 -4.20
C ASP A 165 -6.32 -33.57 -2.85
N GLY A 166 -7.43 -32.93 -2.52
CA GLY A 166 -8.14 -33.15 -1.26
C GLY A 166 -7.31 -32.77 -0.02
N THR A 167 -7.31 -33.65 0.99
CA THR A 167 -6.63 -33.42 2.28
C THR A 167 -5.29 -34.15 2.33
N PRO A 168 -4.16 -33.49 2.64
CA PRO A 168 -2.87 -34.17 2.77
C PRO A 168 -2.83 -35.12 3.98
N PRO A 169 -2.03 -36.20 3.94
CA PRO A 169 -1.96 -37.21 5.01
C PRO A 169 -1.27 -36.70 6.28
N ALA A 170 -0.56 -35.57 6.21
CA ALA A 170 0.17 -34.92 7.30
C ALA A 170 0.11 -33.38 7.15
N LYS A 171 0.80 -32.65 8.03
CA LYS A 171 1.16 -31.26 7.74
C LYS A 171 2.22 -31.22 6.64
N ILE A 172 2.19 -30.13 5.88
CA ILE A 172 3.17 -29.76 4.86
C ILE A 172 3.66 -28.36 5.25
N ASP A 173 4.97 -28.15 5.30
CA ASP A 173 5.62 -26.89 5.65
C ASP A 173 6.68 -26.56 4.58
N ASP A 174 7.03 -25.27 4.41
CA ASP A 174 8.02 -24.83 3.42
C ASP A 174 9.43 -25.27 3.80
N ALA A 175 10.26 -25.59 2.81
CA ALA A 175 11.64 -26.00 2.99
C ALA A 175 12.51 -25.54 1.82
N VAL A 176 13.82 -25.36 2.06
CA VAL A 176 14.78 -25.22 0.95
C VAL A 176 14.79 -26.54 0.17
N PRO A 177 14.53 -26.54 -1.15
CA PRO A 177 14.59 -27.76 -1.97
C PRO A 177 15.98 -28.41 -1.92
N ALA A 178 16.03 -29.75 -1.95
CA ALA A 178 17.28 -30.50 -1.86
C ALA A 178 18.21 -30.30 -3.07
N ASP A 179 17.66 -29.85 -4.19
CA ASP A 179 18.32 -29.48 -5.45
C ASP A 179 18.56 -27.96 -5.58
N ALA A 180 18.24 -27.16 -4.56
CA ALA A 180 18.41 -25.72 -4.60
C ALA A 180 19.89 -25.29 -4.72
N PRO A 181 20.21 -24.20 -5.46
CA PRO A 181 21.57 -23.70 -5.59
C PRO A 181 22.24 -23.41 -4.23
N ALA A 182 23.55 -23.65 -4.13
CA ALA A 182 24.31 -23.48 -2.89
C ALA A 182 24.16 -22.06 -2.30
N GLY A 183 23.77 -21.98 -1.02
CA GLY A 183 23.47 -20.72 -0.34
C GLY A 183 22.11 -20.10 -0.70
N SER A 184 21.15 -20.88 -1.23
CA SER A 184 19.75 -20.47 -1.32
C SER A 184 19.07 -20.47 0.05
N ALA A 185 18.05 -19.63 0.19
CA ALA A 185 17.26 -19.53 1.42
C ALA A 185 15.76 -19.40 1.09
N LEU A 186 14.93 -19.76 2.07
CA LEU A 186 13.49 -19.53 1.98
C LEU A 186 13.17 -18.04 1.93
N GLY A 187 11.99 -17.71 1.42
CA GLY A 187 11.41 -16.40 1.63
C GLY A 187 12.01 -15.30 0.77
N ALA A 188 12.67 -14.34 1.41
CA ALA A 188 13.21 -13.18 0.71
C ALA A 188 14.50 -13.49 -0.06
N GLY A 189 15.16 -14.62 0.26
CA GLY A 189 16.46 -15.02 -0.27
C GLY A 189 17.58 -14.89 0.77
N SER A 190 18.80 -15.20 0.36
CA SER A 190 19.98 -15.15 1.21
C SER A 190 20.53 -13.73 1.33
N HIS A 191 20.99 -13.33 2.52
CA HIS A 191 21.61 -12.02 2.76
C HIS A 191 23.02 -11.93 2.14
N ASP A 192 23.65 -13.07 1.82
CA ASP A 192 24.93 -13.17 1.10
C ASP A 192 24.77 -13.16 -0.44
N SER A 193 23.57 -12.86 -0.94
CA SER A 193 23.24 -12.90 -2.37
C SER A 193 23.45 -11.56 -3.09
N ALA A 194 23.30 -11.56 -4.42
CA ALA A 194 23.41 -10.34 -5.22
C ALA A 194 22.28 -9.31 -4.97
N LEU A 195 21.20 -9.74 -4.29
CA LEU A 195 20.10 -8.92 -3.79
C LEU A 195 19.97 -9.01 -2.25
N GLY A 196 21.06 -9.35 -1.57
CA GLY A 196 21.07 -9.66 -0.14
C GLY A 196 20.59 -8.54 0.77
N LYS A 197 20.81 -7.26 0.42
CA LYS A 197 20.28 -6.12 1.19
C LYS A 197 18.78 -5.92 1.00
N VAL A 198 18.21 -6.37 -0.13
CA VAL A 198 16.74 -6.41 -0.30
C VAL A 198 16.14 -7.51 0.58
N ALA A 199 16.78 -8.68 0.66
CA ALA A 199 16.35 -9.75 1.56
C ALA A 199 16.45 -9.33 3.04
N GLU A 200 17.58 -8.75 3.44
CA GLU A 200 17.82 -8.20 4.79
C GLU A 200 16.81 -7.10 5.16
N LEU A 201 16.43 -6.21 4.22
CA LEU A 201 15.37 -5.22 4.45
C LEU A 201 13.99 -5.86 4.66
N VAL A 202 13.63 -6.85 3.83
CA VAL A 202 12.35 -7.59 3.95
C VAL A 202 12.26 -8.31 5.30
N ASP A 203 13.32 -8.99 5.71
CA ASP A 203 13.35 -9.72 6.97
C ASP A 203 13.45 -8.78 8.18
N THR A 204 14.04 -7.59 8.03
CA THR A 204 14.03 -6.52 9.04
C THR A 204 12.62 -5.98 9.26
N LEU A 205 11.86 -5.68 8.19
CA LEU A 205 10.45 -5.28 8.31
C LEU A 205 9.57 -6.40 8.88
N ARG A 206 9.93 -7.67 8.66
CA ARG A 206 9.26 -8.85 9.24
C ARG A 206 9.85 -9.32 10.58
N GLY A 207 10.78 -8.56 11.17
CA GLY A 207 11.60 -8.98 12.30
C GLY A 207 10.91 -8.99 13.67
N ASN A 208 11.71 -8.93 14.73
CA ASN A 208 11.32 -9.21 16.13
C ASN A 208 10.04 -8.49 16.61
N TRP A 209 9.80 -7.26 16.13
CA TRP A 209 8.68 -6.40 16.55
C TRP A 209 7.40 -6.59 15.71
N ALA A 210 7.44 -7.41 14.65
CA ALA A 210 6.38 -7.54 13.66
C ALA A 210 5.39 -8.70 13.93
N SER A 211 5.45 -9.34 15.09
CA SER A 211 4.56 -10.46 15.44
C SER A 211 3.13 -10.02 15.75
N GLY A 212 2.13 -10.71 15.19
CA GLY A 212 0.71 -10.46 15.49
C GLY A 212 0.23 -11.10 16.79
N ASN A 213 1.03 -11.99 17.39
CA ASN A 213 0.61 -12.80 18.53
C ASN A 213 0.24 -11.99 19.80
N PRO A 214 0.93 -10.89 20.18
CA PRO A 214 0.51 -10.08 21.33
C PRO A 214 -0.91 -9.53 21.17
N SER A 215 -1.28 -9.08 19.96
CA SER A 215 -2.65 -8.64 19.67
C SER A 215 -3.65 -9.80 19.66
N LYS A 216 -3.28 -10.99 19.18
CA LYS A 216 -4.14 -12.18 19.29
C LYS A 216 -4.46 -12.53 20.75
N TYR A 217 -3.47 -12.46 21.64
CA TYR A 217 -3.67 -12.74 23.07
C TYR A 217 -4.46 -11.65 23.80
N ALA A 218 -4.38 -10.39 23.34
CA ALA A 218 -5.16 -9.27 23.87
C ALA A 218 -6.65 -9.30 23.46
N TYR A 219 -6.94 -9.60 22.19
CA TYR A 219 -8.30 -9.57 21.64
C TYR A 219 -9.04 -10.92 21.72
N GLN A 220 -8.30 -12.03 21.71
CA GLN A 220 -8.80 -13.42 21.76
C GLN A 220 -9.98 -13.73 20.81
N TYR A 221 -10.07 -13.01 19.68
CA TYR A 221 -11.11 -13.26 18.68
C TYR A 221 -10.88 -14.63 18.02
N PRO A 222 -11.85 -15.55 17.99
CA PRO A 222 -11.66 -16.88 17.39
C PRO A 222 -11.38 -16.86 15.89
N ARG A 223 -11.00 -18.02 15.35
CA ARG A 223 -11.02 -18.28 13.89
C ARG A 223 -12.48 -18.32 13.41
N PRO A 224 -12.79 -17.88 12.18
CA PRO A 224 -14.17 -17.89 11.68
C PRO A 224 -14.76 -19.31 11.60
N TRP A 225 -13.95 -20.34 11.32
CA TRP A 225 -14.43 -21.75 11.34
C TRP A 225 -14.78 -22.30 12.75
N ARG A 226 -14.65 -21.49 13.80
CA ARG A 226 -15.09 -21.83 15.17
C ARG A 226 -16.32 -21.02 15.62
N MET A 227 -16.97 -20.27 14.72
CA MET A 227 -18.04 -19.33 15.07
C MET A 227 -19.25 -19.40 14.14
N ASN A 228 -20.43 -19.20 14.71
CA ASN A 228 -21.68 -19.06 13.97
C ASN A 228 -21.82 -17.64 13.36
N GLU A 229 -22.95 -17.33 12.70
CA GLU A 229 -23.17 -16.00 12.11
C GLU A 229 -23.06 -14.86 13.13
N ASP A 230 -23.54 -15.10 14.36
CA ASP A 230 -23.52 -14.17 15.48
C ASP A 230 -22.14 -13.96 16.12
N SER A 231 -21.11 -14.64 15.62
CA SER A 231 -19.75 -14.69 16.20
C SER A 231 -19.69 -15.32 17.60
N GLU A 232 -20.60 -16.25 17.89
CA GLU A 232 -20.59 -17.08 19.08
C GLU A 232 -19.86 -18.41 18.81
N VAL A 233 -19.15 -18.94 19.81
CA VAL A 233 -18.46 -20.23 19.72
C VAL A 233 -19.34 -21.32 20.36
N VAL A 234 -20.15 -21.98 19.53
CA VAL A 234 -20.99 -23.11 19.96
C VAL A 234 -20.27 -24.41 19.60
N ASP A 235 -19.79 -25.14 20.61
CA ASP A 235 -19.19 -26.47 20.45
C ASP A 235 -20.30 -27.51 20.29
N THR A 236 -20.23 -28.34 19.25
CA THR A 236 -21.24 -29.40 18.99
C THR A 236 -20.98 -30.68 19.79
N GLY A 237 -19.83 -30.79 20.46
CA GLY A 237 -19.34 -32.01 21.09
C GLY A 237 -18.80 -33.05 20.08
N ALA A 238 -19.01 -32.84 18.77
CA ALA A 238 -18.53 -33.73 17.72
C ALA A 238 -17.08 -33.42 17.31
N LYS A 239 -16.45 -34.38 16.65
CA LYS A 239 -15.14 -34.24 16.01
C LYS A 239 -15.22 -34.68 14.56
N ASP A 240 -14.43 -34.03 13.70
CA ASP A 240 -14.29 -34.46 12.31
C ASP A 240 -13.42 -35.72 12.18
N ALA A 241 -13.33 -36.27 10.96
CA ALA A 241 -12.55 -37.47 10.65
C ALA A 241 -11.03 -37.32 10.88
N LEU A 242 -10.55 -36.11 11.22
CA LEU A 242 -9.16 -35.80 11.56
C LEU A 242 -8.98 -35.49 13.06
N GLY A 243 -10.04 -35.60 13.87
CA GLY A 243 -10.02 -35.42 15.32
C GLY A 243 -10.20 -33.98 15.81
N TYR A 244 -10.45 -33.02 14.92
CA TYR A 244 -10.67 -31.62 15.32
C TYR A 244 -12.11 -31.40 15.81
N PRO A 245 -12.33 -30.57 16.86
CA PRO A 245 -13.67 -30.20 17.29
C PRO A 245 -14.48 -29.54 16.17
N VAL A 246 -15.78 -29.86 16.11
CA VAL A 246 -16.74 -29.26 15.19
C VAL A 246 -17.57 -28.22 15.95
N TYR A 247 -17.63 -27.01 15.39
CA TYR A 247 -18.42 -25.90 15.93
C TYR A 247 -19.61 -25.61 15.01
N ASP A 248 -20.64 -24.96 15.52
CA ASP A 248 -21.65 -24.31 14.69
C ASP A 248 -20.97 -23.20 13.86
N SER A 249 -20.84 -23.41 12.56
CA SER A 249 -20.09 -22.54 11.65
C SER A 249 -20.35 -22.92 10.19
N GLU A 250 -20.89 -21.98 9.41
CA GLU A 250 -20.99 -22.11 7.94
C GLU A 250 -19.64 -21.94 7.21
N VAL A 251 -18.56 -21.57 7.90
CA VAL A 251 -17.26 -21.26 7.30
C VAL A 251 -16.43 -22.53 7.06
N VAL A 252 -16.28 -22.92 5.79
CA VAL A 252 -15.63 -24.18 5.40
C VAL A 252 -14.15 -23.99 5.08
N VAL A 253 -13.27 -24.53 5.93
CA VAL A 253 -11.81 -24.55 5.67
C VAL A 253 -11.50 -25.37 4.41
N ALA A 254 -10.55 -24.91 3.59
CA ALA A 254 -10.14 -25.61 2.37
C ALA A 254 -9.60 -27.03 2.69
N PRO A 255 -9.96 -28.08 1.93
CA PRO A 255 -9.54 -29.47 2.22
C PRO A 255 -8.04 -29.64 2.43
N GLN A 256 -7.25 -29.00 1.56
CA GLN A 256 -5.78 -29.01 1.58
C GLN A 256 -5.19 -28.45 2.90
N LEU A 257 -5.97 -27.67 3.64
CA LEU A 257 -5.60 -26.97 4.87
C LEU A 257 -6.24 -27.55 6.14
N LEU A 258 -7.06 -28.61 6.05
CA LEU A 258 -7.72 -29.19 7.23
C LEU A 258 -6.75 -29.73 8.29
N ARG A 259 -5.57 -30.22 7.89
CA ARG A 259 -4.47 -30.61 8.80
C ARG A 259 -3.66 -29.44 9.37
N GLN A 260 -3.86 -28.23 8.84
CA GLN A 260 -3.10 -27.03 9.20
C GLN A 260 -3.79 -26.16 10.26
N ARG A 261 -5.05 -26.48 10.61
CA ARG A 261 -5.74 -25.97 11.79
C ARG A 261 -4.94 -26.30 13.07
N ASN A 262 -4.97 -25.41 14.06
CA ASN A 262 -4.46 -25.70 15.39
C ASN A 262 -5.52 -26.46 16.21
N THR A 263 -5.08 -27.45 16.98
CA THR A 263 -5.91 -28.18 17.95
C THR A 263 -6.06 -27.43 19.28
N SER A 264 -5.16 -26.50 19.59
CA SER A 264 -5.30 -25.54 20.70
C SER A 264 -6.01 -24.27 20.21
N PRO A 265 -7.22 -23.93 20.72
CA PRO A 265 -7.91 -22.71 20.31
C PRO A 265 -7.36 -21.44 20.98
N THR A 266 -6.81 -21.54 22.20
CA THR A 266 -6.24 -20.39 22.94
C THR A 266 -5.06 -19.76 22.22
N ASP A 267 -4.29 -20.58 21.51
CA ASP A 267 -3.06 -20.19 20.85
C ASP A 267 -3.30 -19.86 19.36
N ASP A 268 -4.57 -19.78 18.96
CA ASP A 268 -5.02 -19.75 17.56
C ASP A 268 -6.14 -18.74 17.30
N GLY A 269 -5.98 -17.52 17.80
CA GLY A 269 -6.86 -16.39 17.48
C GLY A 269 -6.85 -16.01 15.99
N GLY A 270 -7.98 -15.50 15.51
CA GLY A 270 -8.16 -14.95 14.16
C GLY A 270 -7.58 -13.55 14.01
N PHE A 271 -8.00 -12.60 14.87
CA PHE A 271 -7.60 -11.19 14.76
C PHE A 271 -6.30 -10.88 15.53
N PRO A 272 -5.31 -10.18 14.95
CA PRO A 272 -5.15 -9.86 13.52
C PRO A 272 -4.55 -11.05 12.72
N SER A 273 -4.73 -11.03 11.40
CA SER A 273 -4.14 -12.05 10.52
C SER A 273 -2.63 -11.85 10.34
N GLY A 274 -1.84 -12.73 10.96
CA GLY A 274 -0.38 -12.73 10.89
C GLY A 274 0.16 -12.95 9.47
N HIS A 275 -0.51 -13.75 8.63
CA HIS A 275 -0.11 -13.94 7.23
C HIS A 275 -0.38 -12.71 6.37
N THR A 276 -1.52 -12.04 6.57
CA THR A 276 -1.80 -10.75 5.93
C THR A 276 -0.77 -9.69 6.34
N ASN A 277 -0.45 -9.62 7.64
CA ASN A 277 0.61 -8.75 8.12
C ASN A 277 1.96 -9.05 7.43
N ALA A 278 2.35 -10.33 7.34
CA ALA A 278 3.58 -10.74 6.66
C ALA A 278 3.61 -10.41 5.15
N PHE A 279 2.49 -10.57 4.42
CA PHE A 279 2.40 -10.18 3.01
C PHE A 279 2.54 -8.67 2.82
N HIS A 280 1.84 -7.85 3.62
CA HIS A 280 1.93 -6.40 3.51
C HIS A 280 3.30 -5.87 3.93
N LEU A 281 3.94 -6.44 4.96
CA LEU A 281 5.31 -6.07 5.35
C LEU A 281 6.33 -6.39 4.25
N ALA A 282 6.30 -7.62 3.69
CA ALA A 282 7.18 -7.98 2.58
C ALA A 282 6.89 -7.15 1.32
N GLY A 283 5.62 -6.94 0.99
CA GLY A 283 5.20 -6.11 -0.13
C GLY A 283 5.69 -4.66 -0.02
N LEU A 284 5.63 -4.06 1.17
CA LEU A 284 6.12 -2.69 1.39
C LEU A 284 7.66 -2.61 1.41
N ALA A 285 8.36 -3.63 1.93
CA ALA A 285 9.82 -3.71 1.81
C ALA A 285 10.27 -3.83 0.33
N TYR A 286 9.61 -4.69 -0.45
CA TYR A 286 9.86 -4.79 -1.90
C TYR A 286 9.49 -3.51 -2.64
N ALA A 287 8.38 -2.85 -2.28
CA ALA A 287 7.95 -1.61 -2.92
C ALA A 287 8.86 -0.42 -2.57
N TYR A 288 9.53 -0.46 -1.42
CA TYR A 288 10.57 0.51 -1.07
C TYR A 288 11.84 0.30 -1.91
N ALA A 289 12.31 -0.95 -2.08
CA ALA A 289 13.52 -1.26 -2.85
C ALA A 289 13.30 -1.21 -4.38
N VAL A 290 12.10 -1.57 -4.84
CA VAL A 290 11.67 -1.63 -6.24
C VAL A 290 10.37 -0.84 -6.43
N PRO A 291 10.39 0.50 -6.24
CA PRO A 291 9.23 1.37 -6.46
C PRO A 291 8.71 1.35 -7.91
N GLU A 292 9.49 0.82 -8.85
CA GLU A 292 9.08 0.51 -10.22
C GLU A 292 7.97 -0.57 -10.31
N ARG A 293 7.59 -1.21 -9.19
CA ARG A 293 6.47 -2.18 -9.08
C ARG A 293 5.59 -1.93 -7.85
N PHE A 294 5.52 -0.67 -7.39
CA PHE A 294 4.90 -0.31 -6.11
C PHE A 294 3.41 -0.67 -6.03
N GLN A 295 2.62 -0.34 -7.05
CA GLN A 295 1.16 -0.55 -7.05
C GLN A 295 0.80 -2.04 -7.17
N GLU A 296 1.63 -2.81 -7.86
CA GLU A 296 1.47 -4.21 -8.19
C GLU A 296 1.80 -5.07 -6.96
N LEU A 297 2.86 -4.69 -6.22
CA LEU A 297 3.18 -5.25 -4.90
C LEU A 297 2.10 -4.94 -3.86
N VAL A 298 1.55 -3.72 -3.83
CA VAL A 298 0.40 -3.39 -2.98
C VAL A 298 -0.83 -4.22 -3.36
N THR A 299 -1.12 -4.35 -4.65
CA THR A 299 -2.25 -5.14 -5.19
C THR A 299 -2.12 -6.62 -4.82
N ARG A 300 -0.93 -7.21 -5.01
CA ARG A 300 -0.64 -8.59 -4.63
C ARG A 300 -0.78 -8.82 -3.13
N ALA A 301 -0.39 -7.87 -2.28
CA ALA A 301 -0.59 -8.01 -0.84
C ALA A 301 -2.08 -8.11 -0.45
N PHE A 302 -2.96 -7.34 -1.11
CA PHE A 302 -4.42 -7.44 -0.95
C PHE A 302 -4.99 -8.77 -1.49
N GLU A 303 -4.50 -9.23 -2.64
CA GLU A 303 -4.90 -10.50 -3.26
C GLU A 303 -4.51 -11.71 -2.39
N LEU A 304 -3.22 -11.83 -2.03
CA LEU A 304 -2.73 -12.90 -1.18
C LEU A 304 -3.42 -12.88 0.18
N SER A 305 -3.69 -11.70 0.75
CA SER A 305 -4.48 -11.58 1.98
C SER A 305 -5.93 -12.06 1.82
N HIS A 306 -6.55 -11.82 0.66
CA HIS A 306 -7.90 -12.33 0.38
C HIS A 306 -7.95 -13.86 0.37
N THR A 307 -6.88 -14.54 -0.07
CA THR A 307 -6.81 -16.01 -0.01
C THR A 307 -6.92 -16.57 1.41
N ARG A 308 -6.75 -15.75 2.46
CA ARG A 308 -6.93 -16.19 3.86
C ARG A 308 -8.40 -16.31 4.24
N ILE A 309 -9.27 -15.54 3.59
CA ILE A 309 -10.72 -15.68 3.65
C ILE A 309 -11.16 -16.84 2.74
N MET A 310 -10.62 -16.95 1.51
CA MET A 310 -10.87 -18.10 0.63
C MET A 310 -10.53 -19.42 1.34
N ALA A 311 -9.42 -19.50 2.07
CA ALA A 311 -9.01 -20.67 2.84
C ALA A 311 -9.96 -21.05 3.99
N GLY A 312 -10.88 -20.17 4.41
CA GLY A 312 -11.65 -20.28 5.66
C GLY A 312 -10.82 -20.05 6.92
N MET A 313 -9.56 -19.63 6.80
CA MET A 313 -8.60 -19.54 7.91
C MET A 313 -8.62 -18.19 8.63
N HIS A 314 -9.13 -17.14 8.00
CA HIS A 314 -9.22 -15.79 8.57
C HIS A 314 -10.48 -15.06 8.09
N SER A 315 -10.98 -14.15 8.92
CA SER A 315 -12.14 -13.33 8.61
C SER A 315 -11.77 -12.00 7.93
N THR A 316 -12.76 -11.23 7.45
CA THR A 316 -12.50 -9.91 6.84
C THR A 316 -11.91 -8.92 7.84
N VAL A 317 -12.35 -8.97 9.10
CA VAL A 317 -11.79 -8.12 10.16
C VAL A 317 -10.36 -8.53 10.52
N ASP A 318 -10.04 -9.83 10.49
CA ASP A 318 -8.68 -10.33 10.72
C ASP A 318 -7.68 -9.77 9.70
N VAL A 319 -8.04 -9.80 8.40
CA VAL A 319 -7.15 -9.32 7.33
C VAL A 319 -7.06 -7.80 7.31
N MET A 320 -8.15 -7.08 7.63
CA MET A 320 -8.07 -5.62 7.83
C MET A 320 -7.15 -5.27 9.00
N GLY A 321 -7.23 -5.98 10.14
CA GLY A 321 -6.31 -5.82 11.26
C GLY A 321 -4.85 -6.10 10.86
N GLY A 322 -4.61 -7.17 10.11
CA GLY A 322 -3.28 -7.49 9.59
C GLY A 322 -2.71 -6.39 8.68
N ARG A 323 -3.56 -5.76 7.84
CA ARG A 323 -3.17 -4.63 6.99
C ARG A 323 -2.80 -3.39 7.82
N ILE A 324 -3.66 -3.00 8.75
CA ILE A 324 -3.47 -1.82 9.61
C ILE A 324 -2.13 -1.92 10.37
N MET A 325 -1.91 -3.07 11.00
CA MET A 325 -0.70 -3.40 11.73
C MET A 325 0.54 -3.34 10.83
N ALA A 326 0.51 -3.97 9.65
CA ALA A 326 1.65 -3.98 8.73
C ALA A 326 2.01 -2.60 8.18
N THR A 327 1.02 -1.75 7.87
CA THR A 327 1.28 -0.39 7.38
C THR A 327 1.96 0.46 8.46
N ALA A 328 1.52 0.36 9.72
CA ALA A 328 2.16 1.05 10.84
C ALA A 328 3.59 0.55 11.10
N LEU A 329 3.79 -0.78 11.13
CA LEU A 329 5.10 -1.40 11.35
C LEU A 329 6.10 -1.16 10.21
N ALA A 330 5.65 -1.16 8.95
CA ALA A 330 6.49 -0.81 7.81
C ALA A 330 6.98 0.64 7.92
N ALA A 331 6.07 1.59 8.22
CA ALA A 331 6.44 2.98 8.42
C ALA A 331 7.41 3.14 9.59
N ALA A 332 7.12 2.55 10.76
CA ALA A 332 8.01 2.62 11.92
C ALA A 332 9.40 2.06 11.64
N THR A 333 9.50 0.90 10.97
CA THR A 333 10.78 0.25 10.69
C THR A 333 11.58 0.98 9.60
N LEU A 334 10.93 1.56 8.59
CA LEU A 334 11.59 2.36 7.55
C LEU A 334 11.96 3.78 8.03
N ALA A 335 11.28 4.30 9.05
CA ALA A 335 11.56 5.60 9.66
C ALA A 335 12.59 5.53 10.82
N ASP A 336 12.82 4.34 11.40
CA ASP A 336 13.86 4.15 12.41
C ASP A 336 15.27 4.46 11.84
N PRO A 337 16.00 5.44 12.40
CA PRO A 337 17.34 5.80 11.94
C PRO A 337 18.33 4.63 11.91
N ALA A 338 18.14 3.60 12.74
CA ALA A 338 18.98 2.39 12.73
C ALA A 338 18.91 1.61 11.41
N ASN A 339 17.86 1.80 10.61
CA ASN A 339 17.65 1.12 9.33
C ASN A 339 17.93 2.02 8.11
N ALA A 340 18.38 3.26 8.30
CA ALA A 340 18.56 4.25 7.23
C ALA A 340 19.56 3.77 6.15
N ASP A 341 20.74 3.29 6.57
CA ASP A 341 21.75 2.76 5.66
C ASP A 341 21.26 1.49 4.94
N LEU A 342 20.56 0.60 5.67
CA LEU A 342 20.02 -0.65 5.11
C LEU A 342 18.99 -0.37 4.01
N LYS A 343 17.99 0.49 4.27
CA LYS A 343 16.94 0.78 3.28
C LYS A 343 17.50 1.49 2.04
N ALA A 344 18.49 2.38 2.23
CA ALA A 344 19.20 3.04 1.13
C ALA A 344 20.03 2.04 0.31
N ALA A 345 20.81 1.18 0.96
CA ALA A 345 21.62 0.15 0.31
C ALA A 345 20.76 -0.88 -0.43
N ALA A 346 19.61 -1.28 0.12
CA ALA A 346 18.65 -2.17 -0.52
C ALA A 346 18.10 -1.59 -1.83
N ARG A 347 17.67 -0.31 -1.83
CA ARG A 347 17.21 0.38 -3.03
C ARG A 347 18.33 0.52 -4.07
N ALA A 348 19.53 0.91 -3.65
CA ALA A 348 20.68 1.06 -4.56
C ALA A 348 21.09 -0.28 -5.18
N GLN A 349 21.15 -1.36 -4.39
CA GLN A 349 21.47 -2.71 -4.86
C GLN A 349 20.42 -3.24 -5.84
N ALA A 350 19.13 -3.07 -5.53
CA ALA A 350 18.04 -3.50 -6.40
C ALA A 350 18.10 -2.81 -7.77
N LEU A 351 18.22 -1.48 -7.78
CA LEU A 351 18.30 -0.68 -9.01
C LEU A 351 19.51 -1.12 -9.87
N ALA A 352 20.71 -1.14 -9.28
CA ALA A 352 21.93 -1.54 -9.99
C ALA A 352 21.86 -2.99 -10.52
N TYR A 353 21.30 -3.93 -9.75
CA TYR A 353 21.13 -5.32 -10.17
C TYR A 353 20.17 -5.44 -11.37
N PHE A 354 18.98 -4.83 -11.30
CA PHE A 354 18.02 -4.95 -12.38
C PHE A 354 18.48 -4.24 -13.66
N GLN A 355 19.10 -3.06 -13.56
CA GLN A 355 19.74 -2.42 -14.72
C GLN A 355 20.78 -3.35 -15.37
N ALA A 356 21.69 -3.95 -14.58
CA ALA A 356 22.72 -4.85 -15.09
C ALA A 356 22.18 -6.18 -15.66
N LYS A 357 20.95 -6.59 -15.29
CA LYS A 357 20.29 -7.80 -15.82
C LYS A 357 19.36 -7.56 -17.00
N THR A 358 18.89 -6.32 -17.21
CA THR A 358 17.89 -5.98 -18.23
C THR A 358 18.44 -5.06 -19.33
N GLY A 359 19.58 -4.40 -19.08
CA GLY A 359 20.18 -3.40 -19.98
C GLY A 359 19.55 -2.00 -19.86
N THR A 360 18.75 -1.73 -18.83
CA THR A 360 18.02 -0.46 -18.67
C THR A 360 18.85 0.64 -17.99
N THR A 361 18.42 1.90 -18.18
CA THR A 361 18.76 3.01 -17.28
C THR A 361 17.77 3.06 -16.11
N ALA A 362 17.95 4.00 -15.17
CA ALA A 362 16.93 4.29 -14.16
C ALA A 362 15.61 4.77 -14.80
N ASP A 363 15.68 5.42 -15.96
CA ASP A 363 14.53 5.98 -16.70
C ASP A 363 13.76 4.90 -17.46
N THR A 364 14.47 3.90 -18.01
CA THR A 364 13.85 2.84 -18.82
C THR A 364 13.47 1.60 -18.01
N LEU A 365 13.94 1.45 -16.76
CA LEU A 365 13.56 0.31 -15.90
C LEU A 365 12.06 0.26 -15.61
N PHE A 366 11.40 1.42 -15.40
CA PHE A 366 9.95 1.47 -15.19
C PHE A 366 9.18 0.92 -16.40
N ALA A 367 9.58 1.28 -17.61
CA ALA A 367 8.94 0.79 -18.84
C ALA A 367 9.19 -0.71 -19.06
N TYR A 368 10.42 -1.18 -18.83
CA TYR A 368 10.73 -2.62 -18.87
C TYR A 368 9.90 -3.43 -17.87
N ALA A 369 9.65 -2.86 -16.68
CA ALA A 369 8.86 -3.48 -15.62
C ALA A 369 7.33 -3.50 -15.91
N HIS A 370 6.85 -2.89 -17.00
CA HIS A 370 5.44 -2.84 -17.40
C HIS A 370 5.24 -3.18 -18.90
N PRO A 371 5.47 -4.44 -19.31
CA PRO A 371 5.20 -4.87 -20.69
C PRO A 371 3.69 -4.90 -20.99
N GLU A 372 3.34 -4.75 -22.26
CA GLU A 372 1.94 -4.76 -22.73
C GLU A 372 1.22 -6.12 -22.55
N SER A 373 1.95 -7.19 -22.28
CA SER A 373 1.41 -8.53 -22.03
C SER A 373 2.37 -9.39 -21.20
N GLY A 374 1.86 -10.51 -20.66
CA GLY A 374 2.64 -11.48 -19.89
C GLY A 374 2.74 -11.20 -18.39
N ASP A 375 2.29 -10.04 -17.92
CA ASP A 375 2.16 -9.70 -16.49
C ASP A 375 0.69 -9.71 -16.05
N ALA A 376 0.41 -10.37 -14.92
CA ALA A 376 -0.93 -10.46 -14.34
C ALA A 376 -1.44 -9.11 -13.80
N TYR A 377 -0.54 -8.16 -13.52
CA TYR A 377 -0.87 -6.85 -12.96
C TYR A 377 -0.75 -5.69 -13.97
N ALA A 378 -0.67 -5.97 -15.28
CA ALA A 378 -0.47 -4.93 -16.31
C ALA A 378 -1.63 -3.91 -16.43
N ASP A 379 -2.89 -4.31 -16.16
CA ASP A 379 -4.03 -3.38 -16.09
C ASP A 379 -4.10 -2.72 -14.70
N ARG A 380 -3.51 -1.52 -14.58
CA ARG A 380 -3.57 -0.67 -13.38
C ARG A 380 -5.02 -0.40 -12.93
N ASP A 381 -5.99 -0.32 -13.84
CA ASP A 381 -7.39 -0.11 -13.45
C ASP A 381 -8.06 -1.42 -13.01
N ALA A 382 -7.62 -2.58 -13.48
CA ALA A 382 -8.00 -3.87 -12.87
C ALA A 382 -7.43 -4.00 -11.46
N ASN A 383 -6.17 -3.60 -11.25
CA ASN A 383 -5.54 -3.54 -9.94
C ASN A 383 -6.34 -2.62 -9.00
N ALA A 384 -6.72 -1.42 -9.47
CA ALA A 384 -7.57 -0.49 -8.72
C ALA A 384 -8.94 -1.12 -8.36
N ARG A 385 -9.62 -1.75 -9.32
CA ARG A 385 -10.89 -2.48 -9.11
C ARG A 385 -10.74 -3.66 -8.15
N LEU A 386 -9.58 -4.33 -8.11
CA LEU A 386 -9.26 -5.44 -7.22
C LEU A 386 -9.03 -4.95 -5.77
N VAL A 387 -8.31 -3.85 -5.59
CA VAL A 387 -7.91 -3.28 -4.29
C VAL A 387 -9.07 -2.53 -3.63
N ALA A 388 -9.79 -1.67 -4.36
CA ALA A 388 -10.80 -0.77 -3.80
C ALA A 388 -11.80 -1.42 -2.81
N PRO A 389 -12.49 -2.54 -3.14
CA PRO A 389 -13.41 -3.18 -2.19
C PRO A 389 -12.71 -3.88 -1.02
N LYS A 390 -11.41 -4.20 -1.12
CA LYS A 390 -10.62 -4.85 -0.05
C LYS A 390 -10.03 -3.85 0.95
N LEU A 391 -10.13 -2.54 0.69
CA LEU A 391 -9.74 -1.50 1.64
C LEU A 391 -10.66 -1.46 2.87
N THR A 392 -11.97 -1.71 2.66
CA THR A 392 -13.03 -1.63 3.68
C THR A 392 -13.80 -2.94 3.88
N TYR A 393 -13.77 -3.88 2.92
CA TYR A 393 -14.51 -5.15 2.94
C TYR A 393 -16.01 -5.00 3.27
N VAL A 394 -16.39 -5.26 4.52
CA VAL A 394 -17.78 -5.27 5.02
C VAL A 394 -18.09 -4.06 5.92
N LEU A 395 -17.10 -3.19 6.18
CA LEU A 395 -17.28 -2.04 7.06
C LEU A 395 -18.23 -1.02 6.40
N THR A 396 -19.36 -0.79 7.07
CA THR A 396 -20.27 0.31 6.74
C THR A 396 -19.67 1.64 7.22
N ARG A 397 -19.92 2.71 6.45
CA ARG A 397 -19.44 4.06 6.77
C ARG A 397 -20.49 4.82 7.59
N HIS A 398 -20.07 5.42 8.71
CA HIS A 398 -20.93 6.22 9.60
C HIS A 398 -20.39 7.63 9.79
N GLY A 399 -21.22 8.55 10.31
CA GLY A 399 -20.78 9.89 10.71
C GLY A 399 -20.36 10.83 9.57
N ARG A 400 -19.84 12.01 9.96
CA ARG A 400 -19.37 13.07 9.05
C ARG A 400 -18.00 12.70 8.45
N SER A 401 -17.62 13.36 7.35
CA SER A 401 -16.27 13.20 6.81
C SER A 401 -15.32 14.11 7.56
N GLU A 402 -14.21 13.55 8.05
CA GLU A 402 -13.15 14.25 8.76
C GLU A 402 -11.84 14.02 8.01
N PRO A 403 -10.97 15.05 7.86
CA PRO A 403 -9.65 14.88 7.26
C PRO A 403 -8.83 13.77 7.93
N LEU A 404 -7.88 13.18 7.20
CA LEU A 404 -6.90 12.29 7.82
C LEU A 404 -5.87 13.12 8.60
N THR A 405 -5.74 12.88 9.90
CA THR A 405 -4.51 13.22 10.63
C THR A 405 -3.46 12.19 10.25
N VAL A 406 -2.56 12.54 9.32
CA VAL A 406 -1.56 11.58 8.80
C VAL A 406 -0.63 11.14 9.95
N PRO A 407 -0.49 9.83 10.22
CA PRO A 407 0.39 9.35 11.29
C PRO A 407 1.83 9.83 11.11
N LYS A 408 2.55 10.02 12.21
CA LYS A 408 3.99 10.40 12.19
C LYS A 408 4.80 9.34 11.43
N GLY A 409 5.72 9.74 10.56
CA GLY A 409 6.60 8.81 9.84
C GLY A 409 5.93 8.10 8.65
N ALA A 410 4.62 8.25 8.43
CA ALA A 410 3.91 7.56 7.34
C ALA A 410 4.42 7.96 5.95
N GLU A 411 4.94 9.18 5.79
CA GLU A 411 5.60 9.71 4.60
C GLU A 411 6.73 8.84 4.05
N VAL A 412 7.37 8.04 4.91
CA VAL A 412 8.44 7.11 4.52
C VAL A 412 7.94 6.02 3.55
N LEU A 413 6.64 5.71 3.59
CA LEU A 413 6.00 4.71 2.73
C LEU A 413 5.94 5.13 1.25
N LEU A 414 6.19 6.40 0.94
CA LEU A 414 6.25 6.92 -0.43
C LEU A 414 7.65 7.45 -0.80
N GLU A 415 8.65 7.31 0.07
CA GLU A 415 9.97 7.97 -0.06
C GLU A 415 10.68 7.64 -1.38
N THR A 416 10.72 6.36 -1.78
CA THR A 416 11.38 5.94 -3.03
C THR A 416 10.45 5.94 -4.25
N ARG A 417 9.12 5.95 -4.05
CA ARG A 417 8.13 6.06 -5.14
C ARG A 417 7.96 7.51 -5.59
N LEU A 418 7.94 8.47 -4.67
CA LEU A 418 7.83 9.91 -4.92
C LEU A 418 9.06 10.64 -4.35
N PRO A 419 10.27 10.41 -4.88
CA PRO A 419 11.53 10.88 -4.28
C PRO A 419 11.83 12.37 -4.55
N TYR A 420 11.11 12.99 -5.48
CA TYR A 420 11.17 14.42 -5.83
C TYR A 420 10.25 15.29 -4.96
N LEU A 421 9.42 14.66 -4.11
CA LEU A 421 8.64 15.35 -3.08
C LEU A 421 9.45 15.44 -1.78
N ASP A 422 9.17 16.44 -0.96
CA ASP A 422 9.66 16.49 0.42
C ASP A 422 8.79 15.63 1.36
N ALA A 423 9.10 15.66 2.67
CA ALA A 423 8.36 14.91 3.67
C ALA A 423 6.90 15.38 3.80
N ASP A 424 6.66 16.68 3.93
CA ASP A 424 5.31 17.24 4.11
C ASP A 424 4.47 17.08 2.84
N GLN A 425 5.08 17.19 1.67
CA GLN A 425 4.44 16.88 0.39
C GLN A 425 3.99 15.42 0.31
N ARG A 426 4.81 14.45 0.76
CA ARG A 426 4.38 13.04 0.88
C ARG A 426 3.27 12.85 1.92
N ARG A 427 3.26 13.63 3.01
CA ARG A 427 2.15 13.64 3.98
C ARG A 427 0.85 14.13 3.33
N GLU A 428 0.91 15.19 2.53
CA GLU A 428 -0.27 15.73 1.82
C GLU A 428 -0.78 14.79 0.72
N VAL A 429 0.10 14.06 0.03
CA VAL A 429 -0.31 12.96 -0.86
C VAL A 429 -1.06 11.87 -0.07
N LEU A 430 -0.53 11.43 1.08
CA LEU A 430 -1.20 10.44 1.94
C LEU A 430 -2.53 10.96 2.51
N ARG A 431 -2.63 12.26 2.83
CA ARG A 431 -3.84 12.91 3.34
C ARG A 431 -4.94 12.99 2.29
N THR A 432 -4.60 13.44 1.10
CA THR A 432 -5.56 13.72 0.02
C THR A 432 -6.00 12.48 -0.75
N THR A 433 -5.25 11.38 -0.68
CA THR A 433 -5.66 10.06 -1.23
C THR A 433 -6.30 9.12 -0.20
N ALA A 434 -6.40 9.55 1.07
CA ALA A 434 -6.93 8.75 2.16
C ALA A 434 -8.41 8.34 1.99
N LEU A 435 -8.77 7.21 2.58
CA LEU A 435 -10.16 6.82 2.76
C LEU A 435 -10.89 7.85 3.65
N PRO A 436 -12.17 8.16 3.38
CA PRO A 436 -12.96 9.01 4.27
C PRO A 436 -13.11 8.33 5.64
N SER A 437 -13.19 9.13 6.71
CA SER A 437 -13.48 8.63 8.06
C SER A 437 -14.84 7.95 8.12
N GLY A 438 -15.14 7.26 9.22
CA GLY A 438 -16.43 6.63 9.48
C GLY A 438 -16.41 5.10 9.45
N TYR A 439 -15.24 4.48 9.34
CA TYR A 439 -15.05 3.03 9.32
C TYR A 439 -14.34 2.60 10.61
N VAL A 440 -15.08 1.94 11.51
CA VAL A 440 -14.68 1.66 12.91
C VAL A 440 -13.30 1.01 13.13
N LEU A 441 -12.80 0.22 12.18
CA LEU A 441 -11.44 -0.36 12.27
C LEU A 441 -10.35 0.53 11.64
N LEU A 442 -10.71 1.39 10.69
CA LEU A 442 -9.75 2.24 9.97
C LEU A 442 -9.47 3.53 10.75
N ASP A 443 -10.48 4.06 11.45
CA ASP A 443 -10.41 5.19 12.37
C ASP A 443 -9.82 4.80 13.76
N GLY A 444 -8.83 3.90 13.77
CA GLY A 444 -8.06 3.55 14.97
C GLY A 444 -7.26 4.74 15.50
N PHE A 445 -6.57 4.55 16.64
CA PHE A 445 -5.92 5.63 17.41
C PHE A 445 -5.09 6.64 16.57
N GLU A 446 -4.34 6.13 15.58
CA GLU A 446 -3.53 6.93 14.63
C GLU A 446 -4.00 6.82 13.17
N GLN A 447 -5.20 6.30 12.94
CA GLN A 447 -5.88 6.27 11.63
C GLN A 447 -5.14 5.53 10.50
N TRP A 448 -4.12 4.72 10.82
CA TRP A 448 -3.30 3.93 9.87
C TRP A 448 -4.11 3.15 8.82
N GLY A 449 -5.31 2.66 9.18
CA GLY A 449 -6.18 1.92 8.25
C GLY A 449 -6.78 2.76 7.12
N ARG A 450 -6.86 4.09 7.28
CA ARG A 450 -7.35 5.02 6.26
C ARG A 450 -6.38 5.23 5.10
N LEU A 451 -5.10 4.88 5.28
CA LEU A 451 -4.08 5.04 4.23
C LEU A 451 -4.40 4.16 3.01
N ASN A 452 -4.42 4.78 1.83
CA ASN A 452 -4.67 4.14 0.55
C ASN A 452 -3.42 4.23 -0.32
N LEU A 453 -2.41 3.40 0.01
CA LEU A 453 -1.10 3.43 -0.65
C LEU A 453 -1.16 3.14 -2.15
N PHE A 454 -2.21 2.46 -2.64
CA PHE A 454 -2.42 2.26 -4.07
C PHE A 454 -2.70 3.60 -4.78
N ALA A 455 -3.63 4.42 -4.27
CA ALA A 455 -3.89 5.74 -4.83
C ALA A 455 -2.75 6.74 -4.56
N ALA A 456 -2.12 6.67 -3.38
CA ALA A 456 -1.00 7.55 -3.02
C ALA A 456 0.21 7.42 -3.98
N ALA A 457 0.42 6.25 -4.58
CA ALA A 457 1.45 6.02 -5.59
C ALA A 457 1.17 6.70 -6.95
N ASP A 458 -0.04 7.25 -7.16
CA ASP A 458 -0.45 8.04 -8.33
C ASP A 458 -0.42 9.56 -8.05
N GLY A 459 0.23 10.00 -6.97
CA GLY A 459 0.39 11.40 -6.61
C GLY A 459 -0.76 11.97 -5.78
N TYR A 460 -0.88 13.30 -5.74
CA TYR A 460 -1.91 14.01 -4.97
C TYR A 460 -3.33 13.59 -5.34
N GLY A 461 -4.26 13.57 -4.37
CA GLY A 461 -5.70 13.50 -4.62
C GLY A 461 -6.39 14.87 -4.69
N ALA A 462 -5.76 15.91 -4.12
CA ALA A 462 -6.24 17.28 -4.16
C ALA A 462 -5.12 18.29 -3.91
N PHE A 463 -5.32 19.52 -4.35
CA PHE A 463 -4.53 20.69 -3.95
C PHE A 463 -5.39 21.58 -3.02
N ASP A 464 -5.35 21.34 -1.72
CA ASP A 464 -6.03 22.21 -0.74
C ASP A 464 -5.29 23.54 -0.52
N THR A 465 -4.02 23.60 -0.93
CA THR A 465 -3.17 24.79 -1.04
C THR A 465 -2.31 24.69 -2.32
N ASP A 466 -1.64 25.77 -2.71
CA ASP A 466 -0.74 25.76 -3.88
C ASP A 466 0.45 24.79 -3.67
N VAL A 467 0.62 23.84 -4.59
CA VAL A 467 1.72 22.86 -4.58
C VAL A 467 2.83 23.30 -5.51
N THR A 468 4.09 23.22 -5.06
CA THR A 468 5.29 23.45 -5.90
C THR A 468 6.13 22.18 -5.99
N VAL A 469 6.32 21.65 -7.20
CA VAL A 469 7.01 20.37 -7.45
C VAL A 469 8.22 20.57 -8.35
N THR A 470 9.36 19.98 -7.97
CA THR A 470 10.64 20.10 -8.69
C THR A 470 11.13 18.72 -9.10
N LEU A 471 11.24 18.46 -10.40
CA LEU A 471 11.84 17.23 -10.92
C LEU A 471 13.17 17.55 -11.63
N ASP A 472 14.16 16.67 -11.51
CA ASP A 472 15.50 16.84 -12.11
C ASP A 472 15.82 15.70 -13.08
N ALA A 473 15.87 16.05 -14.37
CA ALA A 473 16.23 15.14 -15.46
C ALA A 473 17.62 14.51 -15.30
N SER A 474 18.54 15.11 -14.54
CA SER A 474 19.90 14.60 -14.35
C SER A 474 20.01 13.53 -13.25
N ALA A 475 19.02 13.44 -12.36
CA ALA A 475 18.99 12.47 -11.26
C ALA A 475 18.37 11.10 -11.64
N GLY A 476 17.66 11.04 -12.77
CA GLY A 476 17.15 9.80 -13.38
C GLY A 476 15.92 9.18 -12.71
N GLY A 477 15.27 8.26 -13.44
CA GLY A 477 14.08 7.53 -12.96
C GLY A 477 12.97 8.45 -12.49
N PHE A 478 12.34 8.15 -11.35
CA PHE A 478 11.26 9.00 -10.80
C PHE A 478 11.69 10.44 -10.45
N GLN A 479 12.98 10.72 -10.22
CA GLN A 479 13.44 12.11 -10.07
C GLN A 479 13.39 12.87 -11.42
N ALA A 480 13.63 12.18 -12.54
CA ALA A 480 13.63 12.73 -13.88
C ALA A 480 12.23 12.81 -14.50
N ALA A 481 11.40 11.77 -14.33
CA ALA A 481 10.05 11.73 -14.89
C ALA A 481 9.08 10.90 -14.03
N ASP A 482 7.85 11.41 -13.87
CA ASP A 482 6.76 10.68 -13.22
C ASP A 482 5.37 11.04 -13.82
N SER A 483 4.35 10.24 -13.49
CA SER A 483 2.96 10.44 -13.89
C SER A 483 2.03 10.44 -12.68
N TRP A 484 1.26 11.51 -12.49
CA TRP A 484 0.14 11.54 -11.54
C TRP A 484 -1.15 11.14 -12.25
N ARG A 485 -1.85 10.14 -11.69
CA ARG A 485 -3.03 9.49 -12.31
C ARG A 485 -4.33 9.63 -11.52
N ASN A 486 -4.28 10.18 -10.31
CA ASN A 486 -5.49 10.54 -9.56
C ASN A 486 -6.22 11.70 -10.24
N ASP A 487 -7.53 11.78 -10.04
CA ASP A 487 -8.31 12.98 -10.30
C ASP A 487 -8.00 14.00 -9.20
N ILE A 488 -7.32 15.10 -9.54
CA ILE A 488 -6.90 16.11 -8.56
C ILE A 488 -7.98 17.19 -8.40
N ASP A 489 -8.63 17.22 -7.23
CA ASP A 489 -9.57 18.26 -6.79
C ASP A 489 -8.87 19.40 -6.01
N GLY A 490 -9.62 20.30 -5.38
CA GLY A 490 -9.09 21.32 -4.45
C GLY A 490 -9.10 22.76 -4.98
N CYS A 491 -8.77 23.72 -4.11
CA CYS A 491 -8.79 25.14 -4.45
C CYS A 491 -7.43 25.71 -4.89
N GLY A 492 -6.33 25.06 -4.53
CA GLY A 492 -4.95 25.42 -4.86
C GLY A 492 -4.54 25.09 -6.30
N GLY A 493 -3.39 25.61 -6.69
CA GLY A 493 -2.76 25.43 -7.99
C GLY A 493 -1.48 24.57 -7.95
N LEU A 494 -0.82 24.49 -9.10
CA LEU A 494 0.39 23.67 -9.31
C LEU A 494 1.50 24.50 -9.94
N THR A 495 2.65 24.62 -9.28
CA THR A 495 3.88 25.17 -9.87
C THR A 495 4.88 24.06 -10.17
N LYS A 496 5.18 23.83 -11.46
CA LYS A 496 6.20 22.88 -11.93
C LYS A 496 7.55 23.60 -12.13
N LEU A 497 8.56 23.14 -11.41
CA LEU A 497 9.96 23.58 -11.45
C LEU A 497 10.90 22.43 -11.89
N GLY A 498 12.18 22.76 -12.05
CA GLY A 498 13.24 21.76 -12.37
C GLY A 498 13.19 21.24 -13.81
N THR A 499 14.25 20.57 -14.24
CA THR A 499 14.48 20.12 -15.62
C THR A 499 13.62 18.92 -16.05
N GLY A 500 13.12 18.12 -15.10
CA GLY A 500 12.39 16.88 -15.37
C GLY A 500 10.95 17.05 -15.88
N THR A 501 10.25 15.93 -16.06
CA THR A 501 8.92 15.82 -16.68
C THR A 501 7.87 15.36 -15.67
N LEU A 502 6.81 16.15 -15.45
CA LEU A 502 5.61 15.67 -14.77
C LEU A 502 4.49 15.45 -15.79
N THR A 503 3.89 14.25 -15.79
CA THR A 503 2.71 13.93 -16.60
C THR A 503 1.46 13.94 -15.73
N LEU A 504 0.39 14.59 -16.18
CA LEU A 504 -0.92 14.57 -15.52
C LEU A 504 -1.92 13.81 -16.41
N THR A 505 -2.44 12.68 -15.92
CA THR A 505 -3.34 11.80 -16.69
C THR A 505 -4.80 11.80 -16.19
N GLY A 506 -5.06 12.24 -14.95
CA GLY A 506 -6.40 12.25 -14.34
C GLY A 506 -7.38 13.27 -14.94
N HIS A 507 -8.65 13.20 -14.52
CA HIS A 507 -9.67 14.21 -14.78
C HIS A 507 -9.61 15.28 -13.69
N ASN A 508 -8.57 16.12 -13.74
CA ASN A 508 -8.33 17.13 -12.72
C ASN A 508 -9.40 18.23 -12.75
N ARG A 509 -9.71 18.77 -11.56
CA ARG A 509 -10.78 19.76 -11.31
C ARG A 509 -10.33 20.89 -10.39
N TYR A 510 -9.08 20.88 -9.92
CA TYR A 510 -8.52 21.94 -9.08
C TYR A 510 -8.70 23.34 -9.70
N THR A 511 -9.00 24.35 -8.87
CA THR A 511 -9.35 25.69 -9.35
C THR A 511 -8.21 26.69 -9.36
N GLY A 512 -7.11 26.42 -8.64
CA GLY A 512 -5.93 27.28 -8.66
C GLY A 512 -5.15 27.19 -9.97
N GLY A 513 -4.22 28.13 -10.18
CA GLY A 513 -3.50 28.25 -11.44
C GLY A 513 -2.40 27.21 -11.64
N THR A 514 -2.15 26.83 -12.88
CA THR A 514 -1.05 25.93 -13.27
C THR A 514 0.09 26.76 -13.83
N VAL A 515 1.28 26.70 -13.23
CA VAL A 515 2.45 27.51 -13.60
C VAL A 515 3.63 26.60 -13.92
N VAL A 516 4.12 26.63 -15.16
CA VAL A 516 5.28 25.84 -15.61
C VAL A 516 6.47 26.76 -15.76
N LYS A 517 7.47 26.64 -14.88
CA LYS A 517 8.69 27.48 -14.92
C LYS A 517 9.95 26.75 -15.39
N GLY A 518 9.88 25.43 -15.57
CA GLY A 518 11.02 24.63 -16.04
C GLY A 518 10.65 23.19 -16.35
N GLY A 519 11.46 22.56 -17.21
CA GLY A 519 11.25 21.18 -17.67
C GLY A 519 9.94 21.04 -18.44
N VAL A 520 9.30 19.88 -18.32
CA VAL A 520 8.05 19.57 -19.03
C VAL A 520 6.89 19.36 -18.05
N LEU A 521 5.73 19.94 -18.37
CA LEU A 521 4.43 19.48 -17.87
C LEU A 521 3.66 18.86 -19.05
N ALA A 522 3.37 17.56 -18.98
CA ALA A 522 2.67 16.82 -20.02
C ALA A 522 1.19 16.63 -19.65
N ALA A 523 0.30 17.22 -20.44
CA ALA A 523 -1.14 17.07 -20.31
C ALA A 523 -1.62 15.84 -21.12
N ALA A 524 -1.85 14.72 -20.45
CA ALA A 524 -2.21 13.44 -21.08
C ALA A 524 -3.73 13.17 -21.11
N SER A 525 -4.53 14.07 -20.54
CA SER A 525 -6.00 14.00 -20.48
C SER A 525 -6.62 15.32 -20.93
N ALA A 526 -7.89 15.29 -21.35
CA ALA A 526 -8.62 16.50 -21.76
C ALA A 526 -8.77 17.53 -20.62
N HIS A 527 -8.75 17.08 -19.36
CA HIS A 527 -8.91 17.93 -18.17
C HIS A 527 -7.65 17.93 -17.27
N ALA A 528 -6.50 17.51 -17.80
CA ALA A 528 -5.26 17.34 -17.04
C ALA A 528 -4.77 18.62 -16.33
N LEU A 529 -5.15 19.81 -16.82
CA LEU A 529 -4.72 21.11 -16.32
C LEU A 529 -5.73 21.77 -15.34
N GLY A 530 -6.77 21.04 -14.91
CA GLY A 530 -7.76 21.55 -13.97
C GLY A 530 -8.66 22.65 -14.56
N HIS A 531 -9.32 23.40 -13.67
CA HIS A 531 -10.22 24.51 -14.05
C HIS A 531 -9.54 25.88 -14.02
N GLY A 532 -8.31 25.97 -13.51
CA GLY A 532 -7.56 27.22 -13.36
C GLY A 532 -7.08 27.87 -14.65
N ALA A 533 -6.33 28.96 -14.50
CA ALA A 533 -5.57 29.58 -15.58
C ALA A 533 -4.16 28.99 -15.66
N VAL A 534 -3.62 28.86 -16.88
CA VAL A 534 -2.31 28.23 -17.13
C VAL A 534 -1.30 29.27 -17.58
N ARG A 535 -0.12 29.31 -16.95
CA ARG A 535 1.03 30.14 -17.35
C ARG A 535 2.24 29.24 -17.61
N VAL A 536 2.89 29.41 -18.75
CA VAL A 536 4.15 28.74 -19.11
C VAL A 536 5.22 29.82 -19.27
N SER A 537 6.24 29.79 -18.41
CA SER A 537 7.23 30.86 -18.26
C SER A 537 8.62 30.30 -17.91
N GLY A 538 9.36 29.80 -18.90
CA GLY A 538 10.66 29.12 -18.73
C GLY A 538 10.67 27.59 -18.94
N GLY A 539 9.54 26.97 -19.30
CA GLY A 539 9.44 25.53 -19.55
C GLY A 539 8.52 25.16 -20.72
N THR A 540 8.19 23.87 -20.82
CA THR A 540 7.36 23.30 -21.89
C THR A 540 6.03 22.79 -21.35
N LEU A 541 4.92 23.18 -22.00
CA LEU A 541 3.63 22.49 -21.89
C LEU A 541 3.46 21.55 -23.09
N ALA A 542 3.37 20.25 -22.85
CA ALA A 542 3.23 19.24 -23.90
C ALA A 542 1.80 18.67 -23.95
N VAL A 543 1.18 18.64 -25.13
CA VAL A 543 -0.13 18.03 -25.36
C VAL A 543 0.04 16.53 -25.64
N ALA A 544 0.28 15.77 -24.58
CA ALA A 544 0.57 14.34 -24.59
C ALA A 544 -0.69 13.45 -24.77
N THR A 545 -1.66 13.90 -25.57
CA THR A 545 -2.93 13.18 -25.76
C THR A 545 -3.60 13.49 -27.09
N ALA A 546 -4.41 12.55 -27.59
CA ALA A 546 -5.16 12.67 -28.84
C ALA A 546 -6.50 13.43 -28.70
N LYS A 547 -6.97 13.68 -27.47
CA LYS A 547 -8.15 14.52 -27.18
C LYS A 547 -7.75 15.99 -27.05
N SER A 548 -8.59 16.95 -27.39
CA SER A 548 -8.31 18.37 -27.11
C SER A 548 -8.04 18.57 -25.61
N VAL A 549 -6.95 19.26 -25.24
CA VAL A 549 -6.69 19.65 -23.84
C VAL A 549 -7.44 20.95 -23.56
N GLN A 550 -8.27 20.96 -22.53
CA GLN A 550 -9.12 22.08 -22.16
C GLN A 550 -8.46 22.92 -21.07
N ILE A 551 -8.56 24.25 -21.21
CA ILE A 551 -8.16 25.23 -20.20
C ILE A 551 -9.36 26.14 -19.97
N HIS A 552 -10.01 25.99 -18.82
CA HIS A 552 -11.23 26.74 -18.49
C HIS A 552 -10.94 28.19 -18.03
N GLY A 553 -9.72 28.44 -17.54
CA GLY A 553 -9.17 29.78 -17.33
C GLY A 553 -8.59 30.41 -18.61
N GLY A 554 -7.67 31.37 -18.42
CA GLY A 554 -6.84 31.90 -19.51
C GLY A 554 -5.55 31.10 -19.66
N TYR A 555 -4.88 31.24 -20.81
CA TYR A 555 -3.56 30.64 -21.06
C TYR A 555 -2.56 31.73 -21.47
N ALA A 556 -1.38 31.72 -20.84
CA ALA A 556 -0.30 32.67 -21.10
C ALA A 556 1.02 31.94 -21.33
N GLN A 557 1.78 32.35 -22.34
CA GLN A 557 3.12 31.84 -22.60
C GLN A 557 4.12 32.98 -22.79
N GLU A 558 5.33 32.84 -22.26
CA GLU A 558 6.45 33.78 -22.37
C GLU A 558 7.77 33.03 -22.14
N CYS A 559 8.79 33.22 -22.98
CA CYS A 559 10.09 32.53 -22.89
C CYS A 559 9.95 31.00 -22.65
N ALA A 560 9.11 30.34 -23.44
CA ALA A 560 8.57 29.01 -23.16
C ALA A 560 8.05 28.33 -24.43
N THR A 561 7.76 27.02 -24.33
CA THR A 561 7.34 26.18 -25.46
C THR A 561 5.96 25.56 -25.24
N LEU A 562 5.12 25.59 -26.28
CA LEU A 562 3.95 24.72 -26.43
C LEU A 562 4.36 23.59 -27.38
N ASP A 563 4.26 22.33 -26.95
CA ASP A 563 4.61 21.16 -27.75
C ASP A 563 3.35 20.34 -28.12
N VAL A 564 3.17 20.06 -29.42
CA VAL A 564 1.92 19.50 -29.97
C VAL A 564 2.19 18.48 -31.09
N THR A 565 1.63 17.28 -30.93
CA THR A 565 1.50 16.31 -32.03
C THR A 565 0.29 16.63 -32.91
N LEU A 566 0.53 16.97 -34.17
CA LEU A 566 -0.48 17.24 -35.19
C LEU A 566 -1.01 15.93 -35.78
N ARG A 567 -2.30 15.64 -35.57
CA ARG A 567 -2.99 14.43 -36.04
C ARG A 567 -4.14 14.78 -36.98
N SER A 568 -4.28 14.03 -38.07
CA SER A 568 -5.34 14.25 -39.07
C SER A 568 -6.75 14.05 -38.50
N GLY A 569 -7.72 14.86 -38.93
CA GLY A 569 -9.13 14.76 -38.53
C GLY A 569 -9.46 15.20 -37.09
N ARG A 570 -8.51 15.76 -36.35
CA ARG A 570 -8.69 16.23 -34.96
C ARG A 570 -9.21 17.68 -34.91
N GLY A 571 -9.86 18.03 -33.81
CA GLY A 571 -10.02 19.43 -33.37
C GLY A 571 -8.67 20.09 -33.00
N PRO A 572 -8.67 21.32 -32.48
CA PRO A 572 -7.46 21.95 -31.95
C PRO A 572 -6.82 21.11 -30.84
N ALA A 573 -5.50 21.14 -30.73
CA ALA A 573 -4.80 20.47 -29.64
C ALA A 573 -5.10 21.12 -28.28
N LEU A 574 -5.30 22.44 -28.25
CA LEU A 574 -5.60 23.23 -27.06
C LEU A 574 -6.90 24.04 -27.22
N GLU A 575 -7.82 23.92 -26.27
CA GLU A 575 -9.11 24.60 -26.22
C GLU A 575 -9.19 25.49 -24.97
N VAL A 576 -9.05 26.81 -25.16
CA VAL A 576 -9.00 27.79 -24.07
C VAL A 576 -10.32 28.55 -23.97
N THR A 577 -11.05 28.40 -22.86
CA THR A 577 -12.36 29.04 -22.67
C THR A 577 -12.26 30.56 -22.50
N ARG A 578 -11.10 31.08 -22.08
CA ARG A 578 -10.85 32.53 -21.97
C ARG A 578 -9.82 33.01 -23.00
N ARG A 579 -9.11 34.10 -22.68
CA ARG A 579 -8.09 34.73 -23.53
C ARG A 579 -6.79 33.95 -23.52
N VAL A 580 -6.11 33.92 -24.67
CA VAL A 580 -4.71 33.51 -24.82
C VAL A 580 -3.83 34.74 -24.99
N VAL A 581 -2.66 34.73 -24.34
CA VAL A 581 -1.63 35.76 -24.46
C VAL A 581 -0.29 35.08 -24.75
N LEU A 582 0.30 35.39 -25.90
CA LEU A 582 1.65 34.95 -26.29
C LEU A 582 2.59 36.16 -26.17
N GLY A 583 3.50 36.09 -25.20
CA GLY A 583 4.57 37.06 -24.98
C GLY A 583 5.85 36.69 -25.74
N ALA A 584 6.89 37.50 -25.59
CA ALA A 584 8.18 37.29 -26.23
C ALA A 584 8.82 35.95 -25.83
N GLY A 585 9.65 35.38 -26.69
CA GLY A 585 10.29 34.09 -26.50
C GLY A 585 9.34 32.88 -26.60
N SER A 586 8.10 33.08 -27.06
CA SER A 586 7.12 32.00 -27.21
C SER A 586 7.43 31.11 -28.42
N VAL A 587 7.68 29.82 -28.17
CA VAL A 587 7.90 28.79 -29.20
C VAL A 587 6.67 27.87 -29.30
N LEU A 588 6.34 27.47 -30.53
CA LEU A 588 5.43 26.37 -30.83
C LEU A 588 6.22 25.25 -31.50
N SER A 589 6.40 24.14 -30.78
CA SER A 589 7.00 22.90 -31.27
C SER A 589 5.91 21.98 -31.80
N LEU A 590 6.13 21.43 -32.99
CA LEU A 590 5.15 20.62 -33.73
C LEU A 590 5.77 19.30 -34.17
N HIS A 591 5.09 18.22 -33.86
CA HIS A 591 5.40 16.88 -34.36
C HIS A 591 4.30 16.42 -35.32
N LEU A 592 4.64 15.57 -36.28
CA LEU A 592 3.65 14.87 -37.11
C LEU A 592 3.27 13.57 -36.40
N ASP A 593 1.97 13.29 -36.29
CA ASP A 593 1.48 12.02 -35.77
C ASP A 593 1.94 10.85 -36.63
N ALA A 594 2.51 9.81 -36.02
CA ALA A 594 3.11 8.68 -36.75
C ALA A 594 2.09 7.75 -37.41
N GLU A 595 0.86 7.65 -36.89
CA GLU A 595 -0.19 6.77 -37.41
C GLU A 595 -1.08 7.50 -38.43
N LYS A 596 -1.39 8.77 -38.16
CA LYS A 596 -2.36 9.59 -38.89
C LYS A 596 -1.80 10.99 -39.15
N PRO A 597 -0.66 11.12 -39.85
CA PRO A 597 -0.07 12.41 -40.17
C PRO A 597 -1.04 13.25 -41.03
N PRO A 598 -1.17 14.57 -40.79
CA PRO A 598 -1.96 15.44 -41.65
C PRO A 598 -1.32 15.58 -43.04
N ALA A 599 -2.15 15.59 -44.07
CA ALA A 599 -1.67 15.62 -45.46
C ALA A 599 -0.99 16.96 -45.84
N VAL A 600 -0.09 16.91 -46.82
CA VAL A 600 0.53 18.10 -47.39
C VAL A 600 -0.54 19.04 -47.97
N GLY A 601 -0.42 20.34 -47.71
CA GLY A 601 -1.38 21.35 -48.12
C GLY A 601 -2.53 21.59 -47.13
N SER A 602 -2.75 20.66 -46.19
CA SER A 602 -3.80 20.75 -45.17
C SER A 602 -3.58 21.90 -44.18
N VAL A 603 -4.66 22.33 -43.55
CA VAL A 603 -4.66 23.31 -42.45
C VAL A 603 -5.13 22.59 -41.18
N VAL A 604 -4.27 22.52 -40.18
CA VAL A 604 -4.53 21.81 -38.92
C VAL A 604 -4.74 22.83 -37.81
N ARG A 605 -5.84 22.73 -37.07
CA ARG A 605 -6.10 23.59 -35.91
C ARG A 605 -5.13 23.21 -34.78
N VAL A 606 -4.46 24.19 -34.18
CA VAL A 606 -3.54 23.98 -33.05
C VAL A 606 -4.18 24.45 -31.76
N LEU A 607 -4.76 25.65 -31.78
CA LEU A 607 -5.29 26.33 -30.61
C LEU A 607 -6.58 27.07 -30.97
N SER A 608 -7.59 27.01 -30.11
CA SER A 608 -8.72 27.95 -30.14
C SER A 608 -8.93 28.61 -28.78
N ALA A 609 -9.40 29.85 -28.81
CA ALA A 609 -9.55 30.72 -27.65
C ALA A 609 -10.74 31.68 -27.83
N ALA A 610 -11.32 32.16 -26.73
CA ALA A 610 -12.27 33.28 -26.75
C ALA A 610 -11.60 34.65 -27.07
N GLY A 611 -10.31 34.64 -27.45
CA GLY A 611 -9.56 35.81 -27.89
C GLY A 611 -8.06 35.54 -27.81
N LEU A 612 -7.33 35.71 -28.92
CA LEU A 612 -5.87 35.55 -28.99
C LEU A 612 -5.17 36.91 -29.06
N ARG A 613 -4.11 37.09 -28.27
CA ARG A 613 -3.18 38.24 -28.35
C ARG A 613 -1.74 37.75 -28.45
N GLY A 614 -0.94 38.47 -29.24
CA GLY A 614 0.44 38.08 -29.54
C GLY A 614 0.54 36.99 -30.60
N ARG A 615 1.76 36.46 -30.78
CA ARG A 615 2.10 35.37 -31.70
C ARG A 615 3.22 34.52 -31.08
N PHE A 616 3.44 33.31 -31.57
CA PHE A 616 4.69 32.60 -31.34
C PHE A 616 5.79 33.24 -32.19
N ASP A 617 6.95 33.51 -31.57
CA ASP A 617 8.14 34.06 -32.25
C ASP A 617 8.82 33.00 -33.12
N ARG A 618 8.70 31.72 -32.74
CA ARG A 618 9.15 30.58 -33.52
C ARG A 618 8.06 29.52 -33.63
N VAL A 619 7.92 28.95 -34.82
CA VAL A 619 7.08 27.77 -35.10
C VAL A 619 7.98 26.74 -35.74
N GLU A 620 8.22 25.65 -35.01
CA GLU A 620 9.20 24.62 -35.35
C GLU A 620 8.44 23.33 -35.67
N LEU A 621 8.78 22.65 -36.77
CA LEU A 621 8.15 21.40 -37.20
C LEU A 621 9.23 20.33 -37.36
N ASN A 622 9.08 19.23 -36.65
CA ASN A 622 9.91 18.04 -36.75
C ASN A 622 9.60 17.28 -38.05
N SER A 623 10.09 17.82 -39.17
CA SER A 623 9.97 17.25 -40.51
C SER A 623 11.00 17.88 -41.45
N GLU A 624 11.81 17.06 -42.10
CA GLU A 624 12.76 17.50 -43.13
C GLU A 624 12.06 17.91 -44.44
N THR A 625 10.93 17.28 -44.76
CA THR A 625 10.22 17.47 -46.03
C THR A 625 9.13 18.53 -45.98
N LEU A 626 8.59 18.84 -44.78
CA LEU A 626 7.51 19.81 -44.60
C LEU A 626 7.92 21.00 -43.72
N ARG A 627 7.21 22.11 -43.89
CA ARG A 627 7.22 23.31 -43.02
C ARG A 627 5.81 23.67 -42.60
N ALA A 628 5.64 24.11 -41.35
CA ALA A 628 4.37 24.61 -40.82
C ALA A 628 4.31 26.14 -40.95
N VAL A 629 3.30 26.66 -41.67
CA VAL A 629 3.06 28.11 -41.79
C VAL A 629 1.89 28.49 -40.87
N PRO A 630 2.09 29.34 -39.85
CA PRO A 630 1.03 29.70 -38.90
C PRO A 630 0.01 30.66 -39.52
N VAL A 631 -1.28 30.38 -39.25
CA VAL A 631 -2.45 31.16 -39.66
C VAL A 631 -3.20 31.58 -38.41
N TYR A 632 -2.97 32.82 -37.99
CA TYR A 632 -3.56 33.43 -36.80
C TYR A 632 -4.93 34.06 -37.11
N THR A 633 -5.90 33.87 -36.22
CA THR A 633 -7.17 34.61 -36.19
C THR A 633 -7.35 35.31 -34.85
N ALA A 634 -8.43 36.08 -34.69
CA ALA A 634 -8.79 36.65 -33.39
C ALA A 634 -9.13 35.57 -32.33
N GLU A 635 -9.45 34.35 -32.76
CA GLU A 635 -9.99 33.26 -31.93
C GLU A 635 -9.07 32.02 -31.90
N GLY A 636 -7.86 32.09 -32.45
CA GLY A 636 -6.92 30.97 -32.37
C GLY A 636 -5.81 30.93 -33.42
N LEU A 637 -5.21 29.75 -33.54
CA LEU A 637 -4.12 29.44 -34.44
C LEU A 637 -4.36 28.10 -35.14
N SER A 638 -4.18 28.09 -36.45
CA SER A 638 -4.00 26.88 -37.25
C SER A 638 -2.64 26.92 -37.96
N VAL A 639 -2.13 25.77 -38.40
CA VAL A 639 -0.91 25.69 -39.22
C VAL A 639 -1.22 25.05 -40.57
N ARG A 640 -0.74 25.67 -41.65
CA ARG A 640 -0.77 25.08 -42.99
C ARG A 640 0.51 24.32 -43.24
N LEU A 641 0.41 23.02 -43.52
CA LEU A 641 1.57 22.21 -43.88
C LEU A 641 1.89 22.40 -45.36
N LEU A 642 3.12 22.78 -45.68
CA LEU A 642 3.64 22.92 -47.04
C LEU A 642 4.90 22.07 -47.18
N LYS A 643 5.29 21.72 -48.42
CA LYS A 643 6.66 21.24 -48.67
C LYS A 643 7.66 22.34 -48.31
N ARG A 644 8.86 21.95 -47.88
CA ARG A 644 9.97 22.89 -47.65
C ARG A 644 10.37 23.64 -48.93
#